data_AF-A0A9D9HJ96-F1
#
_entry.id   AF-A0A9D9HJ96-F1
#
_cell.length_a   1.000
_cell.length_b   1.000
_cell.length_c   1.000
_cell.angle_alpha   90.00
_cell.angle_beta   90.00
_cell.angle_gamma   90.00
#
_symmetry.space_group_name_H-M   'P 1'
#
loop_
_entity.id
_entity.type
_entity.pdbx_description
1 polymer ?
#
loop_
_entity_poly.entity_id
_entity_poly.type
_entity_poly.pdbx_seq_one_letter_code
_entity_poly.pdbx_strand_id
1 'polypeptide(L)'
;MKLQTAYRKIIGTGAAVLAASAAFLFCNVSVSYASGQADGREFGFIDSIAPYSVKMMLSEMARNPEASWLDGRQGNLKWNYTTGLELLSFLDVAERYDLDYAVDYVRSWADTIADEDGNVLKYKKEAYNVDHICPARIYYRLYEESGDKKYRRVLRKIREQIDSQPRTADGIFWHKQVYPHQVWLDGLYMAQPFYAEYTKRFSKKAERDSLFHDIAAHFKGAAEHTYDPATGLYRHAWDESRSMFWADSLSGQSAHAWGRACGWYALALVETLDYFPEKHPDRPALIDSLRTLMEAVRRYADPETGMWYQVLDCPGKEGNYLEATASAMFTYAALKGVRMGYLDRESWGDYSKDLYRRLKDTFIRNNPDGTISLVSCCSVAGLGGKQNRSGSYEYYLSEPVIDNDCKGVGPFIWASLEYEATDNTDYVYDGHYVKSGRPYFKTPERVPAFKGAEGGGMYTVGGRGGKVYIVTSLEDTDEEGTFRHAVRAEGPRIVKFAVSGDIHLKSTLKIEDPYITILGETAPGEGITIRDYGLYIGTDEVIIRYLRFRMGSAAKDENDALGARHCRNIIIDHCSISWATDENASFYANSDATIQWCIISEALNSSVHHKGQHGYGGIWGGRNVTFHHNLIAHNNSRNPRFDHPSIYEGSDLLFRRGTVEFVNNVVYNWGMKAIYGGEEGWFNVRENLFKAGPGTKNLDGRYVEISTSESTSMIPGNFYFDGNLYDVSAVEDGNYLGKKPDEKKIAKNAAIYAEVSAAEPFLARCPVKPGSIVKEYRKILKEAGASLHRDSVDKRIVREVRTGTATFSGSVTGIPGIIDSENDIMK
;
A
#
# COMPACT_ATOMS: atom_id res chain seq x y z
N MET A 1 -26.36 -61.19 -21.48
CA MET A 1 -25.12 -61.55 -20.75
C MET A 1 -23.94 -60.80 -21.38
N LYS A 2 -23.36 -59.85 -20.61
CA LYS A 2 -21.96 -59.41 -20.62
C LYS A 2 -21.40 -58.53 -21.79
N LEU A 3 -21.05 -57.29 -21.38
CA LEU A 3 -19.80 -56.52 -21.59
C LEU A 3 -19.39 -56.17 -23.04
N GLN A 4 -19.61 -54.92 -23.50
CA GLN A 4 -18.66 -53.77 -23.44
C GLN A 4 -17.21 -54.18 -23.73
N THR A 5 -16.60 -53.77 -24.84
CA THR A 5 -16.07 -52.41 -25.03
C THR A 5 -15.77 -52.18 -26.52
N ALA A 6 -16.25 -51.09 -27.12
CA ALA A 6 -16.06 -50.76 -28.53
C ALA A 6 -15.34 -49.41 -28.70
N TYR A 7 -14.15 -49.48 -29.29
CA TYR A 7 -13.37 -48.39 -29.89
C TYR A 7 -13.59 -48.42 -31.43
N ARG A 8 -14.06 -47.33 -32.04
CA ARG A 8 -13.97 -46.97 -33.49
C ARG A 8 -14.00 -45.43 -33.53
N LYS A 9 -12.94 -44.68 -33.88
CA LYS A 9 -12.13 -44.49 -35.11
C LYS A 9 -12.88 -43.76 -36.26
N ILE A 10 -12.24 -42.66 -36.69
CA ILE A 10 -12.36 -41.79 -37.91
C ILE A 10 -13.58 -40.83 -37.94
N ILE A 11 -13.58 -39.52 -38.27
CA ILE A 11 -12.77 -38.54 -39.04
C ILE A 11 -13.05 -37.12 -38.48
N GLY A 12 -12.09 -36.17 -38.50
CA GLY A 12 -12.45 -34.73 -38.57
C GLY A 12 -11.51 -33.73 -37.90
N THR A 13 -10.44 -33.34 -38.61
CA THR A 13 -9.73 -32.04 -38.60
C THR A 13 -9.07 -31.52 -37.30
N GLY A 14 -7.73 -31.40 -37.33
CA GLY A 14 -6.95 -30.55 -36.43
C GLY A 14 -5.54 -31.09 -36.11
N ALA A 15 -4.62 -30.99 -37.07
CA ALA A 15 -3.18 -31.27 -36.97
C ALA A 15 -2.53 -30.63 -35.71
N ALA A 16 -1.75 -31.33 -34.89
CA ALA A 16 -0.34 -31.71 -35.09
C ALA A 16 0.60 -30.48 -35.23
N VAL A 17 1.71 -30.31 -34.52
CA VAL A 17 2.54 -31.26 -33.76
C VAL A 17 3.54 -30.52 -32.85
N LEU A 18 4.01 -31.24 -31.84
CA LEU A 18 5.13 -30.99 -30.94
C LEU A 18 6.47 -30.69 -31.64
N ALA A 19 7.24 -29.82 -30.98
CA ALA A 19 8.67 -29.95 -30.69
C ALA A 19 9.67 -30.27 -31.83
N ALA A 20 10.41 -29.23 -32.21
CA ALA A 20 11.88 -29.12 -32.24
C ALA A 20 12.21 -27.97 -33.19
N SER A 21 12.87 -26.90 -32.75
CA SER A 21 14.30 -26.74 -33.03
C SER A 21 14.83 -25.54 -32.23
N ALA A 22 15.97 -25.75 -31.58
CA ALA A 22 16.81 -24.68 -31.05
C ALA A 22 17.66 -24.05 -32.17
N ALA A 23 18.02 -22.79 -31.95
CA ALA A 23 19.07 -22.00 -32.60
C ALA A 23 18.73 -21.27 -33.92
N PHE A 24 19.12 -19.99 -33.92
CA PHE A 24 19.25 -19.05 -35.05
C PHE A 24 17.97 -18.56 -35.75
N LEU A 25 17.49 -17.39 -35.32
CA LEU A 25 17.23 -16.26 -36.23
C LEU A 25 17.09 -14.96 -35.42
N PHE A 26 18.24 -14.41 -35.01
CA PHE A 26 18.39 -12.95 -34.96
C PHE A 26 18.46 -12.48 -36.42
N CYS A 27 17.45 -11.74 -36.87
CA CYS A 27 17.56 -10.57 -37.75
C CYS A 27 16.19 -10.19 -38.34
N ASN A 28 16.02 -8.88 -38.48
CA ASN A 28 15.03 -8.17 -39.29
C ASN A 28 13.62 -8.03 -38.70
N VAL A 29 13.46 -7.01 -37.84
CA VAL A 29 12.46 -5.98 -38.13
C VAL A 29 13.10 -4.61 -37.88
N SER A 30 13.84 -4.15 -38.87
CA SER A 30 13.88 -2.73 -39.22
C SER A 30 12.93 -2.54 -40.40
N VAL A 31 12.30 -1.36 -40.49
CA VAL A 31 11.28 -0.88 -41.46
C VAL A 31 9.85 -1.03 -40.88
N SER A 32 9.13 0.02 -40.45
CA SER A 32 9.01 1.37 -41.02
C SER A 32 8.76 2.45 -39.96
N TYR A 33 9.75 3.32 -39.71
CA TYR A 33 9.49 4.71 -39.34
C TYR A 33 9.52 5.52 -40.64
N ALA A 34 8.44 5.45 -41.40
CA ALA A 34 8.24 6.28 -42.58
C ALA A 34 6.74 6.44 -42.81
N SER A 35 6.31 7.70 -42.83
CA SER A 35 4.98 8.22 -43.15
C SER A 35 3.81 7.84 -42.23
N GLY A 36 3.39 8.83 -41.44
CA GLY A 36 1.98 9.21 -41.38
C GLY A 36 1.08 8.48 -40.38
N GLN A 37 0.77 9.19 -39.29
CA GLN A 37 -0.37 8.99 -38.38
C GLN A 37 -0.45 7.63 -37.67
N ALA A 38 0.12 7.58 -36.47
CA ALA A 38 -0.36 6.66 -35.44
C ALA A 38 -1.84 6.98 -35.18
N ASP A 39 -2.72 6.02 -35.43
CA ASP A 39 -4.13 6.08 -35.03
C ASP A 39 -4.14 6.22 -33.50
N GLY A 40 -4.83 7.23 -32.95
CA GLY A 40 -4.73 7.69 -31.56
C GLY A 40 -5.29 6.73 -30.50
N ARG A 41 -4.92 5.44 -30.56
CA ARG A 41 -5.47 4.35 -29.75
C ARG A 41 -4.44 3.53 -28.96
N GLU A 42 -3.14 3.76 -29.14
CA GLU A 42 -2.13 2.82 -28.62
C GLU A 42 -1.93 2.89 -27.09
N PHE A 43 -2.20 4.04 -26.45
CA PHE A 43 -2.13 4.21 -24.99
C PHE A 43 -3.35 4.93 -24.39
N GLY A 44 -4.50 4.90 -25.08
CA GLY A 44 -5.71 5.62 -24.67
C GLY A 44 -6.21 5.30 -23.25
N PHE A 45 -5.82 4.14 -22.68
CA PHE A 45 -6.14 3.77 -21.30
C PHE A 45 -5.42 4.64 -20.25
N ILE A 46 -4.28 5.26 -20.60
CA ILE A 46 -3.53 6.12 -19.66
C ILE A 46 -4.34 7.38 -19.35
N ASP A 47 -5.15 7.86 -20.29
CA ASP A 47 -5.97 9.05 -20.12
C ASP A 47 -6.97 8.90 -18.96
N SER A 48 -7.49 7.69 -18.75
CA SER A 48 -8.47 7.41 -17.69
C SER A 48 -7.86 7.20 -16.29
N ILE A 49 -6.52 7.17 -16.16
CA ILE A 49 -5.86 6.97 -14.85
C ILE A 49 -6.01 8.24 -14.00
N ALA A 50 -6.57 8.13 -12.80
CA ALA A 50 -6.80 9.31 -11.96
C ALA A 50 -5.52 9.83 -11.26
N PRO A 51 -4.68 8.98 -10.62
CA PRO A 51 -3.42 9.45 -10.02
C PRO A 51 -2.45 9.92 -11.10
N TYR A 52 -1.99 11.16 -10.99
CA TYR A 52 -1.04 11.74 -11.95
C TYR A 52 0.36 11.17 -11.77
N SER A 53 0.69 10.68 -10.58
CA SER A 53 1.94 9.95 -10.33
C SER A 53 2.02 8.67 -11.18
N VAL A 54 0.95 7.85 -11.16
CA VAL A 54 0.81 6.64 -11.98
C VAL A 54 0.69 6.99 -13.46
N LYS A 55 -0.10 8.01 -13.80
CA LYS A 55 -0.28 8.45 -15.20
C LYS A 55 1.03 8.89 -15.84
N MET A 56 1.83 9.68 -15.13
CA MET A 56 3.13 10.13 -15.62
C MET A 56 4.11 8.96 -15.74
N MET A 57 4.21 8.10 -14.71
CA MET A 57 5.06 6.91 -14.76
C MET A 57 4.75 6.03 -15.97
N LEU A 58 3.47 5.73 -16.21
CA LEU A 58 3.06 4.92 -17.35
C LEU A 58 3.26 5.64 -18.69
N SER A 59 3.08 6.96 -18.74
CA SER A 59 3.39 7.75 -19.94
C SER A 59 4.87 7.66 -20.31
N GLU A 60 5.75 7.64 -19.31
CA GLU A 60 7.18 7.48 -19.50
C GLU A 60 7.58 6.05 -19.88
N MET A 61 6.98 5.04 -19.25
CA MET A 61 7.19 3.64 -19.65
C MET A 61 6.65 3.35 -21.06
N ALA A 62 5.60 4.03 -21.49
CA ALA A 62 5.07 3.95 -22.86
C ALA A 62 6.04 4.59 -23.87
N ARG A 63 6.58 5.77 -23.55
CA ARG A 63 7.60 6.44 -24.37
C ARG A 63 8.94 5.70 -24.38
N ASN A 64 9.27 5.05 -23.26
CA ASN A 64 10.53 4.37 -23.02
C ASN A 64 10.27 2.93 -22.55
N PRO A 65 9.96 1.98 -23.45
CA PRO A 65 9.71 0.58 -23.06
C PRO A 65 10.84 -0.11 -22.28
N GLU A 66 12.08 0.35 -22.46
CA GLU A 66 13.20 -0.05 -21.61
C GLU A 66 13.66 1.12 -20.75
N ALA A 67 13.89 0.88 -19.45
CA ALA A 67 14.41 1.87 -18.52
C ALA A 67 15.75 2.48 -18.94
N SER A 68 16.54 1.77 -19.76
CA SER A 68 17.76 2.26 -20.40
C SER A 68 17.54 3.33 -21.47
N TRP A 69 16.30 3.53 -21.95
CA TRP A 69 15.97 4.51 -22.99
C TRP A 69 15.57 5.86 -22.42
N LEU A 70 15.22 5.93 -21.12
CA LEU A 70 14.99 7.17 -20.40
C LEU A 70 16.11 8.19 -20.65
N ASP A 71 15.78 9.47 -20.60
CA ASP A 71 16.69 10.59 -20.93
C ASP A 71 17.11 10.59 -22.42
N GLY A 72 16.26 10.06 -23.32
CA GLY A 72 16.48 10.03 -24.77
C GLY A 72 17.63 9.12 -25.21
N ARG A 73 17.88 8.03 -24.49
CA ARG A 73 19.09 7.19 -24.60
C ARG A 73 18.87 5.86 -25.31
N GLN A 74 17.89 5.76 -26.21
CA GLN A 74 17.61 4.52 -26.95
C GLN A 74 18.90 3.94 -27.56
N GLY A 75 19.28 2.72 -27.13
CA GLY A 75 20.49 2.03 -27.57
C GLY A 75 21.81 2.43 -26.91
N ASN A 76 21.83 3.29 -25.88
CA ASN A 76 23.07 3.74 -25.21
C ASN A 76 23.02 3.67 -23.68
N LEU A 77 23.54 2.58 -23.11
CA LEU A 77 23.65 2.38 -21.67
C LEU A 77 24.60 3.39 -21.01
N LYS A 78 24.10 4.07 -19.97
CA LYS A 78 24.84 5.05 -19.19
C LYS A 78 24.39 5.05 -17.72
N TRP A 79 25.34 4.99 -16.80
CA TRP A 79 25.14 5.37 -15.41
C TRP A 79 24.95 6.88 -15.32
N ASN A 80 23.71 7.33 -15.11
CA ASN A 80 23.35 8.74 -15.11
C ASN A 80 22.32 9.07 -14.04
N TYR A 81 22.46 10.24 -13.41
CA TYR A 81 21.59 10.64 -12.31
C TYR A 81 20.15 10.87 -12.75
N THR A 82 19.94 11.34 -13.98
CA THR A 82 18.62 11.64 -14.52
C THR A 82 17.73 10.40 -14.55
N THR A 83 18.26 9.29 -15.10
CA THR A 83 17.58 7.99 -15.10
C THR A 83 17.37 7.47 -13.68
N GLY A 84 18.41 7.49 -12.84
CA GLY A 84 18.28 6.97 -11.47
C GLY A 84 17.32 7.76 -10.58
N LEU A 85 17.21 9.08 -10.79
CA LEU A 85 16.24 9.96 -10.14
C LEU A 85 14.82 9.59 -10.50
N GLU A 86 14.52 9.49 -11.79
CA GLU A 86 13.17 9.16 -12.25
C GLU A 86 12.77 7.74 -11.84
N LEU A 87 13.68 6.78 -11.99
CA LEU A 87 13.46 5.41 -11.50
C LEU A 87 13.26 5.34 -9.98
N LEU A 88 13.89 6.25 -9.22
CA LEU A 88 13.59 6.37 -7.80
C LEU A 88 12.13 6.78 -7.60
N SER A 89 11.65 7.80 -8.32
CA SER A 89 10.23 8.18 -8.25
C SER A 89 9.28 7.04 -8.65
N PHE A 90 9.66 6.17 -9.58
CA PHE A 90 8.85 5.01 -9.97
C PHE A 90 8.75 4.00 -8.84
N LEU A 91 9.82 3.77 -8.08
CA LEU A 91 9.76 2.95 -6.87
C LEU A 91 8.84 3.57 -5.81
N ASP A 92 8.75 4.90 -5.71
CA ASP A 92 7.82 5.56 -4.78
C ASP A 92 6.35 5.40 -5.21
N VAL A 93 6.08 5.46 -6.51
CA VAL A 93 4.77 5.11 -7.08
C VAL A 93 4.47 3.63 -6.80
N ALA A 94 5.45 2.75 -7.04
CA ALA A 94 5.30 1.31 -6.85
C ALA A 94 4.98 0.96 -5.40
N GLU A 95 5.65 1.61 -4.44
CA GLU A 95 5.39 1.44 -3.01
C GLU A 95 4.00 1.93 -2.62
N ARG A 96 3.57 3.10 -3.14
CA ARG A 96 2.26 3.68 -2.82
C ARG A 96 1.11 2.87 -3.40
N TYR A 97 1.25 2.43 -4.66
CA TYR A 97 0.18 1.83 -5.46
C TYR A 97 0.33 0.31 -5.66
N ASP A 98 1.30 -0.31 -4.99
CA ASP A 98 1.60 -1.76 -5.04
C ASP A 98 1.83 -2.25 -6.49
N LEU A 99 2.61 -1.49 -7.26
CA LEU A 99 2.86 -1.73 -8.69
C LEU A 99 4.17 -2.50 -8.88
N ASP A 100 4.15 -3.82 -8.64
CA ASP A 100 5.33 -4.67 -8.81
C ASP A 100 6.03 -4.43 -10.16
N TYR A 101 5.27 -4.26 -11.26
CA TYR A 101 5.81 -4.01 -12.61
C TYR A 101 6.68 -2.73 -12.76
N ALA A 102 6.57 -1.77 -11.82
CA ALA A 102 7.47 -0.64 -11.74
C ALA A 102 8.79 -1.00 -11.02
N VAL A 103 8.76 -1.88 -10.01
CA VAL A 103 9.93 -2.36 -9.24
C VAL A 103 10.96 -3.11 -10.09
N ASP A 104 10.62 -4.24 -10.69
CA ASP A 104 10.20 -4.11 -12.06
C ASP A 104 11.18 -3.64 -13.12
N TYR A 105 10.59 -2.85 -14.01
CA TYR A 105 11.24 -1.87 -14.85
C TYR A 105 12.49 -1.21 -14.22
N VAL A 106 12.45 -0.80 -12.95
CA VAL A 106 13.61 -0.20 -12.25
C VAL A 106 14.76 -1.22 -12.06
N ARG A 107 14.43 -2.45 -11.64
CA ARG A 107 15.39 -3.54 -11.47
C ARG A 107 16.02 -3.96 -12.79
N SER A 108 15.27 -3.87 -13.90
CA SER A 108 15.80 -4.11 -15.26
C SER A 108 17.03 -3.24 -15.55
N TRP A 109 16.95 -1.96 -15.19
CA TRP A 109 18.03 -1.02 -15.37
C TRP A 109 19.16 -1.28 -14.40
N ALA A 110 18.84 -1.51 -13.12
CA ALA A 110 19.83 -1.76 -12.08
C ALA A 110 20.70 -2.99 -12.42
N ASP A 111 20.08 -4.09 -12.84
CA ASP A 111 20.76 -5.34 -13.17
C ASP A 111 21.49 -5.28 -14.51
N THR A 112 21.07 -4.39 -15.43
CA THR A 112 21.81 -4.14 -16.69
C THR A 112 23.04 -3.28 -16.46
N ILE A 113 22.97 -2.35 -15.50
CA ILE A 113 24.03 -1.36 -15.25
C ILE A 113 25.05 -1.84 -14.22
N ALA A 114 24.69 -2.73 -13.30
CA ALA A 114 25.60 -3.28 -12.31
C ALA A 114 25.72 -4.81 -12.42
N ASP A 115 26.95 -5.32 -12.42
CA ASP A 115 27.21 -6.76 -12.40
C ASP A 115 27.06 -7.37 -11.00
N GLU A 116 27.22 -8.69 -10.92
CA GLU A 116 27.13 -9.44 -9.66
C GLU A 116 28.16 -9.00 -8.62
N ASP A 117 29.34 -8.51 -9.01
CA ASP A 117 30.35 -7.98 -8.09
C ASP A 117 30.06 -6.52 -7.66
N GLY A 118 28.96 -5.95 -8.15
CA GLY A 118 28.55 -4.58 -7.94
C GLY A 118 29.37 -3.57 -8.74
N ASN A 119 30.11 -3.99 -9.77
CA ASN A 119 30.78 -3.05 -10.67
C ASN A 119 29.73 -2.38 -11.56
N VAL A 120 29.75 -1.06 -11.56
CA VAL A 120 28.79 -0.24 -12.30
C VAL A 120 29.36 0.14 -13.66
N LEU A 121 28.56 -0.02 -14.71
CA LEU A 121 28.94 0.22 -16.10
C LEU A 121 29.47 1.65 -16.29
N LYS A 122 30.70 1.77 -16.81
CA LYS A 122 31.41 3.03 -17.09
C LYS A 122 31.61 3.94 -15.87
N TYR A 123 31.25 3.51 -14.66
CA TYR A 123 31.55 4.23 -13.44
C TYR A 123 33.04 4.18 -13.15
N LYS A 124 33.63 5.33 -12.83
CA LYS A 124 35.04 5.48 -12.44
C LYS A 124 35.10 6.38 -11.21
N LYS A 125 35.61 5.84 -10.10
CA LYS A 125 35.74 6.59 -8.84
C LYS A 125 36.67 7.80 -9.02
N GLU A 126 37.70 7.67 -9.84
CA GLU A 126 38.73 8.70 -10.09
C GLU A 126 38.18 9.93 -10.81
N ALA A 127 37.00 9.82 -11.43
CA ALA A 127 36.32 10.97 -11.99
C ALA A 127 35.74 11.90 -10.90
N TYR A 128 35.56 11.38 -9.67
CA TYR A 128 34.97 12.05 -8.53
C TYR A 128 33.76 12.90 -8.90
N ASN A 129 32.88 12.34 -9.73
CA ASN A 129 31.70 13.04 -10.23
C ASN A 129 30.55 12.80 -9.25
N VAL A 130 30.06 13.83 -8.56
CA VAL A 130 28.95 13.67 -7.61
C VAL A 130 27.67 13.21 -8.30
N ASP A 131 27.46 13.52 -9.58
CA ASP A 131 26.32 13.02 -10.37
C ASP A 131 26.29 11.49 -10.43
N HIS A 132 27.43 10.82 -10.26
CA HIS A 132 27.48 9.36 -10.25
C HIS A 132 27.02 8.75 -8.91
N ILE A 133 26.67 9.56 -7.90
CA ILE A 133 26.21 9.08 -6.59
C ILE A 133 24.68 8.88 -6.60
N CYS A 134 23.93 9.88 -7.07
CA CYS A 134 22.47 9.88 -7.10
C CYS A 134 21.82 8.61 -7.67
N PRO A 135 22.26 8.04 -8.81
CA PRO A 135 21.61 6.86 -9.37
C PRO A 135 21.72 5.62 -8.48
N ALA A 136 22.62 5.62 -7.49
CA ALA A 136 22.75 4.54 -6.53
C ALA A 136 21.59 4.51 -5.50
N ARG A 137 20.77 5.56 -5.39
CA ARG A 137 19.69 5.61 -4.40
C ARG A 137 18.65 4.50 -4.58
N ILE A 138 18.34 4.11 -5.81
CA ILE A 138 17.39 3.00 -6.08
C ILE A 138 17.85 1.67 -5.46
N TYR A 139 19.16 1.48 -5.29
CA TYR A 139 19.74 0.24 -4.78
C TYR A 139 19.48 0.02 -3.29
N TYR A 140 19.13 1.06 -2.52
CA TYR A 140 18.70 0.86 -1.12
C TYR A 140 17.41 0.04 -1.05
N ARG A 141 16.41 0.44 -1.84
CA ARG A 141 15.11 -0.25 -1.92
C ARG A 141 15.25 -1.63 -2.55
N LEU A 142 15.95 -1.74 -3.68
CA LEU A 142 16.20 -3.05 -4.29
C LEU A 142 16.93 -4.01 -3.34
N TYR A 143 17.85 -3.52 -2.51
CA TYR A 143 18.51 -4.34 -1.48
C TYR A 143 17.53 -4.76 -0.36
N GLU A 144 16.73 -3.84 0.15
CA GLU A 144 15.73 -4.09 1.19
C GLU A 144 14.67 -5.10 0.73
N GLU A 145 14.24 -4.99 -0.52
CA GLU A 145 13.25 -5.86 -1.16
C GLU A 145 13.81 -7.19 -1.68
N SER A 146 15.10 -7.41 -1.77
CA SER A 146 15.60 -8.69 -2.32
C SER A 146 16.53 -9.43 -1.36
N GLY A 147 17.14 -8.70 -0.42
CA GLY A 147 18.29 -9.17 0.33
C GLY A 147 19.53 -9.41 -0.55
N ASP A 148 19.49 -9.09 -1.85
CA ASP A 148 20.57 -9.39 -2.78
C ASP A 148 21.79 -8.54 -2.49
N LYS A 149 22.87 -9.22 -2.10
CA LYS A 149 24.13 -8.59 -1.71
C LYS A 149 24.78 -7.82 -2.87
N LYS A 150 24.41 -8.04 -4.14
CA LYS A 150 24.92 -7.26 -5.28
C LYS A 150 24.58 -5.79 -5.15
N TYR A 151 23.34 -5.47 -4.76
CA TYR A 151 22.90 -4.09 -4.56
C TYR A 151 23.64 -3.43 -3.40
N ARG A 152 23.89 -4.19 -2.33
CA ARG A 152 24.73 -3.74 -1.21
C ARG A 152 26.18 -3.45 -1.63
N ARG A 153 26.74 -4.23 -2.56
CA ARG A 153 28.08 -4.00 -3.12
C ARG A 153 28.15 -2.70 -3.93
N VAL A 154 27.14 -2.42 -4.76
CA VAL A 154 27.02 -1.14 -5.49
C VAL A 154 27.01 0.03 -4.51
N LEU A 155 26.11 0.01 -3.52
CA LEU A 155 26.01 1.06 -2.50
C LEU A 155 27.35 1.30 -1.78
N ARG A 156 28.10 0.23 -1.46
CA ARG A 156 29.42 0.35 -0.84
C ARG A 156 30.44 1.03 -1.76
N LYS A 157 30.53 0.63 -3.03
CA LYS A 157 31.48 1.25 -3.99
C LYS A 157 31.20 2.75 -4.19
N ILE A 158 29.93 3.13 -4.26
CA ILE A 158 29.54 4.54 -4.37
C ILE A 158 29.86 5.30 -3.07
N ARG A 159 29.66 4.67 -1.90
CA ARG A 159 30.10 5.25 -0.62
C ARG A 159 31.62 5.45 -0.55
N GLU A 160 32.41 4.54 -1.10
CA GLU A 160 33.88 4.67 -1.15
C GLU A 160 34.34 5.90 -1.96
N GLN A 161 33.55 6.39 -2.92
CA GLN A 161 33.83 7.68 -3.57
C GLN A 161 33.65 8.83 -2.60
N ILE A 162 32.56 8.85 -1.81
CA ILE A 162 32.29 9.89 -0.82
C ILE A 162 33.44 10.00 0.20
N ASP A 163 34.04 8.87 0.60
CA ASP A 163 35.17 8.84 1.54
C ASP A 163 36.40 9.59 1.06
N SER A 164 36.61 9.67 -0.26
CA SER A 164 37.79 10.31 -0.85
C SER A 164 37.45 11.36 -1.90
N GLN A 165 36.20 11.84 -1.90
CA GLN A 165 35.75 12.91 -2.79
C GLN A 165 36.55 14.18 -2.45
N PRO A 166 37.20 14.83 -3.44
CA PRO A 166 37.92 16.08 -3.22
C PRO A 166 37.02 17.16 -2.64
N ARG A 167 37.59 18.01 -1.80
CA ARG A 167 36.87 19.03 -1.05
C ARG A 167 37.54 20.39 -1.18
N THR A 168 36.74 21.45 -1.04
CA THR A 168 37.22 22.82 -0.82
C THR A 168 37.93 22.93 0.53
N ALA A 169 38.55 24.07 0.83
CA ALA A 169 39.17 24.34 2.13
C ALA A 169 38.14 24.26 3.27
N ASP A 170 36.89 24.65 3.00
CA ASP A 170 35.76 24.55 3.95
C ASP A 170 35.16 23.14 4.04
N GLY A 171 35.78 22.16 3.39
CA GLY A 171 35.39 20.76 3.49
C GLY A 171 34.20 20.36 2.61
N ILE A 172 33.73 21.22 1.71
CA ILE A 172 32.58 20.92 0.83
C ILE A 172 33.07 20.15 -0.40
N PHE A 173 32.35 19.11 -0.81
CA PHE A 173 32.69 18.37 -2.02
C PHE A 173 32.83 19.25 -3.26
N TRP A 174 33.93 19.07 -3.98
CA TRP A 174 34.01 19.49 -5.38
C TRP A 174 32.93 18.77 -6.16
N HIS A 175 32.32 19.47 -7.11
CA HIS A 175 31.28 18.91 -7.95
C HIS A 175 31.83 17.76 -8.81
N LYS A 176 33.01 17.93 -9.44
CA LYS A 176 33.71 16.89 -10.23
C LYS A 176 35.22 17.07 -10.17
N GLN A 177 36.00 16.01 -10.40
CA GLN A 177 37.46 16.13 -10.56
C GLN A 177 37.85 17.12 -11.68
N VAL A 178 37.04 17.18 -12.75
CA VAL A 178 37.25 18.11 -13.88
C VAL A 178 36.79 19.54 -13.59
N TYR A 179 36.15 19.77 -12.44
CA TYR A 179 35.71 21.07 -11.93
C TYR A 179 36.31 21.30 -10.55
N PRO A 180 37.65 21.44 -10.46
CA PRO A 180 38.32 21.61 -9.18
C PRO A 180 37.83 22.90 -8.50
N HIS A 181 37.78 22.88 -7.17
CA HIS A 181 37.38 24.02 -6.31
C HIS A 181 35.93 24.51 -6.47
N GLN A 182 35.11 23.81 -7.26
CA GLN A 182 33.76 24.26 -7.58
C GLN A 182 32.69 23.51 -6.80
N VAL A 183 31.79 24.25 -6.16
CA VAL A 183 30.59 23.74 -5.48
C VAL A 183 29.37 24.21 -6.26
N TRP A 184 28.55 23.26 -6.71
CA TRP A 184 27.30 23.55 -7.43
C TRP A 184 26.15 23.06 -6.56
N LEU A 185 25.04 23.81 -6.48
CA LEU A 185 23.88 23.44 -5.66
C LEU A 185 23.33 22.06 -6.03
N ASP A 186 23.37 21.72 -7.32
CA ASP A 186 23.02 20.40 -7.87
C ASP A 186 23.69 19.27 -7.08
N GLY A 187 24.99 19.44 -6.77
CA GLY A 187 25.81 18.44 -6.09
C GLY A 187 25.31 18.06 -4.70
N LEU A 188 24.53 18.93 -4.04
CA LEU A 188 23.92 18.61 -2.75
C LEU A 188 22.85 17.54 -2.90
N TYR A 189 21.98 17.64 -3.90
CA TYR A 189 21.01 16.58 -4.17
C TYR A 189 21.70 15.31 -4.63
N MET A 190 22.76 15.43 -5.44
CA MET A 190 23.41 14.25 -6.00
C MET A 190 24.08 13.39 -4.93
N ALA A 191 24.61 14.00 -3.86
CA ALA A 191 25.40 13.31 -2.84
C ALA A 191 24.69 13.15 -1.49
N GLN A 192 24.03 14.18 -0.97
CA GLN A 192 23.69 14.25 0.46
C GLN A 192 22.55 13.31 0.88
N PRO A 193 21.44 13.17 0.13
CA PRO A 193 20.40 12.17 0.45
C PRO A 193 20.97 10.75 0.48
N PHE A 194 21.82 10.40 -0.49
CA PHE A 194 22.50 9.10 -0.51
C PHE A 194 23.41 8.93 0.71
N TYR A 195 24.19 9.96 1.05
CA TYR A 195 25.14 9.93 2.16
C TYR A 195 24.43 9.79 3.52
N ALA A 196 23.34 10.52 3.72
CA ALA A 196 22.52 10.45 4.93
C ALA A 196 21.85 9.08 5.08
N GLU A 197 21.27 8.56 4.00
CA GLU A 197 20.68 7.22 4.00
C GLU A 197 21.74 6.14 4.30
N TYR A 198 22.92 6.22 3.67
CA TYR A 198 24.02 5.30 3.96
C TYR A 198 24.43 5.36 5.43
N THR A 199 24.54 6.57 5.96
CA THR A 199 24.95 6.83 7.34
C THR A 199 23.97 6.20 8.32
N LYS A 200 22.66 6.44 8.13
CA LYS A 200 21.59 5.86 8.95
C LYS A 200 21.56 4.33 8.88
N ARG A 201 21.62 3.76 7.68
CA ARG A 201 21.44 2.31 7.46
C ARG A 201 22.67 1.50 7.83
N PHE A 202 23.86 2.01 7.51
CA PHE A 202 25.04 1.15 7.36
C PHE A 202 26.30 1.58 8.10
N SER A 203 26.42 2.86 8.47
CA SER A 203 27.61 3.32 9.21
C SER A 203 27.57 2.87 10.66
N LYS A 204 28.74 2.70 11.28
CA LYS A 204 28.84 2.28 12.68
C LYS A 204 28.24 3.36 13.56
N LYS A 205 27.49 2.97 14.59
CA LYS A 205 26.79 3.89 15.50
C LYS A 205 27.72 4.99 16.06
N ALA A 206 28.95 4.64 16.42
CA ALA A 206 29.94 5.59 16.96
C ALA A 206 30.42 6.66 15.96
N GLU A 207 30.27 6.43 14.65
CA GLU A 207 30.71 7.35 13.60
C GLU A 207 29.55 8.23 13.10
N ARG A 208 28.28 7.82 13.30
CA ARG A 208 27.10 8.43 12.68
C ARG A 208 26.96 9.92 12.97
N ASP A 209 27.14 10.35 14.21
CA ASP A 209 26.96 11.77 14.58
C ASP A 209 27.97 12.65 13.82
N SER A 210 29.22 12.23 13.72
CA SER A 210 30.24 12.95 12.95
C SER A 210 29.93 13.01 11.44
N LEU A 211 29.35 11.94 10.90
CA LEU A 211 28.97 11.86 9.48
C LEU A 211 27.73 12.74 9.21
N PHE A 212 26.75 12.79 10.11
CA PHE A 212 25.61 13.70 9.99
C PHE A 212 26.01 15.17 10.17
N HIS A 213 27.00 15.45 11.03
CA HIS A 213 27.61 16.77 11.11
C HIS A 213 28.29 17.16 9.79
N ASP A 214 29.08 16.26 9.18
CA ASP A 214 29.69 16.46 7.86
C ASP A 214 28.64 16.73 6.77
N ILE A 215 27.55 15.93 6.74
CA ILE A 215 26.42 16.16 5.83
C ILE A 215 25.84 17.57 6.02
N ALA A 216 25.57 17.98 7.26
CA ALA A 216 25.03 19.31 7.53
C ALA A 216 26.00 20.44 7.16
N ALA A 217 27.31 20.24 7.34
CA ALA A 217 28.33 21.20 6.94
C ALA A 217 28.32 21.46 5.43
N HIS A 218 28.04 20.46 4.59
CA HIS A 218 27.89 20.66 3.15
C HIS A 218 26.74 21.59 2.79
N PHE A 219 25.58 21.43 3.44
CA PHE A 219 24.43 22.33 3.23
C PHE A 219 24.77 23.75 3.68
N LYS A 220 25.31 23.90 4.89
CA LYS A 220 25.67 25.21 5.46
C LYS A 220 26.70 25.95 4.62
N GLY A 221 27.80 25.29 4.27
CA GLY A 221 28.88 25.90 3.51
C GLY A 221 28.48 26.24 2.08
N ALA A 222 27.73 25.36 1.40
CA ALA A 222 27.22 25.69 0.06
C ALA A 222 26.26 26.88 0.11
N ALA A 223 25.36 26.92 1.11
CA ALA A 223 24.45 28.04 1.32
C ALA A 223 25.22 29.34 1.57
N GLU A 224 26.20 29.33 2.48
CA GLU A 224 27.02 30.49 2.81
C GLU A 224 27.72 31.08 1.58
N HIS A 225 28.30 30.25 0.72
CA HIS A 225 29.07 30.71 -0.42
C HIS A 225 28.25 31.03 -1.67
N THR A 226 27.02 30.51 -1.78
CA THR A 226 26.14 30.77 -2.93
C THR A 226 25.03 31.77 -2.63
N TYR A 227 24.75 32.08 -1.37
CA TYR A 227 23.72 33.03 -1.00
C TYR A 227 24.05 34.43 -1.51
N ASP A 228 23.07 35.06 -2.14
CA ASP A 228 23.13 36.45 -2.54
C ASP A 228 22.18 37.29 -1.67
N PRO A 229 22.68 38.15 -0.78
CA PRO A 229 21.84 38.96 0.10
C PRO A 229 20.99 40.00 -0.65
N ALA A 230 21.35 40.37 -1.88
CA ALA A 230 20.58 41.34 -2.65
C ALA A 230 19.25 40.76 -3.15
N THR A 231 19.22 39.46 -3.43
CA THR A 231 18.03 38.74 -3.92
C THR A 231 17.40 37.85 -2.84
N GLY A 232 18.18 37.44 -1.85
CA GLY A 232 17.83 36.39 -0.90
C GLY A 232 17.77 34.99 -1.54
N LEU A 233 18.26 34.83 -2.77
CA LEU A 233 18.34 33.57 -3.50
C LEU A 233 19.78 33.02 -3.45
N TYR A 234 19.96 31.81 -3.98
CA TYR A 234 21.26 31.15 -4.07
C TYR A 234 21.72 31.07 -5.52
N ARG A 235 22.97 31.45 -5.78
CA ARG A 235 23.63 31.35 -7.09
C ARG A 235 23.86 29.88 -7.45
N HIS A 236 23.83 29.55 -8.74
CA HIS A 236 23.98 28.16 -9.21
C HIS A 236 25.25 27.49 -8.67
N ALA A 237 26.38 28.18 -8.73
CA ALA A 237 27.65 27.65 -8.27
C ALA A 237 28.57 28.71 -7.67
N TRP A 238 29.60 28.19 -7.01
CA TRP A 238 30.72 28.93 -6.46
C TRP A 238 32.04 28.24 -6.85
N ASP A 239 33.03 29.01 -7.26
CA ASP A 239 34.42 28.57 -7.46
C ASP A 239 35.31 29.22 -6.39
N GLU A 240 35.77 28.42 -5.44
CA GLU A 240 36.67 28.86 -4.35
C GLU A 240 37.96 29.50 -4.90
N SER A 241 38.47 29.00 -6.03
CA SER A 241 39.69 29.51 -6.65
C SER A 241 39.48 30.83 -7.42
N ARG A 242 38.21 31.14 -7.75
CA ARG A 242 37.80 32.28 -8.59
C ARG A 242 38.51 32.36 -9.93
N SER A 243 39.00 31.21 -10.41
CA SER A 243 39.81 31.13 -11.62
C SER A 243 38.97 30.86 -12.85
N MET A 244 37.76 30.31 -12.66
CA MET A 244 36.82 30.10 -13.75
C MET A 244 36.29 31.43 -14.29
N PHE A 245 36.23 31.56 -15.61
CA PHE A 245 35.81 32.78 -16.29
C PHE A 245 34.35 33.19 -16.04
N TRP A 246 33.51 32.27 -15.57
CA TRP A 246 32.12 32.56 -15.19
C TRP A 246 31.99 33.03 -13.73
N ALA A 247 33.04 32.84 -12.92
CA ALA A 247 33.03 33.15 -11.51
C ALA A 247 33.30 34.63 -11.30
N ASP A 248 32.51 35.28 -10.45
CA ASP A 248 32.78 36.63 -10.02
C ASP A 248 34.15 36.72 -9.33
N SER A 249 34.93 37.75 -9.68
CA SER A 249 36.30 37.90 -9.20
C SER A 249 36.41 38.12 -7.69
N LEU A 250 35.33 38.59 -7.04
CA LEU A 250 35.31 38.87 -5.60
C LEU A 250 34.64 37.73 -4.82
N SER A 251 33.44 37.32 -5.20
CA SER A 251 32.67 36.30 -4.47
C SER A 251 32.99 34.87 -4.92
N GLY A 252 33.47 34.69 -6.15
CA GLY A 252 33.60 33.38 -6.79
C GLY A 252 32.26 32.80 -7.27
N GLN A 253 31.15 33.52 -7.10
CA GLN A 253 29.82 33.04 -7.46
C GLN A 253 29.54 33.12 -8.96
N SER A 254 28.68 32.24 -9.46
CA SER A 254 28.08 32.37 -10.79
C SER A 254 27.08 33.55 -10.83
N ALA A 255 26.87 34.13 -12.02
CA ALA A 255 26.12 35.38 -12.16
C ALA A 255 24.63 35.32 -11.78
N HIS A 256 23.95 34.16 -11.88
CA HIS A 256 22.49 34.07 -11.73
C HIS A 256 22.03 32.96 -10.79
N ALA A 257 20.84 33.18 -10.22
CA ALA A 257 20.10 32.15 -9.48
C ALA A 257 19.30 31.32 -10.48
N TRP A 258 19.80 30.14 -10.81
CA TRP A 258 19.14 29.24 -11.74
C TRP A 258 18.06 28.42 -11.05
N GLY A 259 16.86 28.37 -11.63
CA GLY A 259 15.68 27.73 -11.08
C GLY A 259 15.94 26.30 -10.59
N ARG A 260 16.43 25.44 -11.48
CA ARG A 260 16.67 24.04 -11.14
C ARG A 260 17.80 23.83 -10.13
N ALA A 261 18.83 24.68 -10.09
CA ALA A 261 19.86 24.59 -9.06
C ALA A 261 19.30 24.85 -7.65
N CYS A 262 18.46 25.90 -7.51
CA CYS A 262 17.72 26.14 -6.27
C CYS A 262 16.71 25.02 -5.96
N GLY A 263 16.04 24.48 -6.98
CA GLY A 263 15.16 23.32 -6.86
C GLY A 263 15.89 22.09 -6.30
N TRP A 264 17.09 21.78 -6.80
CA TRP A 264 17.93 20.71 -6.25
C TRP A 264 18.30 20.96 -4.80
N TYR A 265 18.58 22.20 -4.43
CA TYR A 265 18.85 22.52 -3.04
C TYR A 265 17.63 22.24 -2.14
N ALA A 266 16.42 22.61 -2.58
CA ALA A 266 15.18 22.31 -1.89
C ALA A 266 14.97 20.78 -1.74
N LEU A 267 15.14 20.03 -2.83
CA LEU A 267 15.01 18.57 -2.82
C LEU A 267 16.04 17.91 -1.92
N ALA A 268 17.29 18.36 -1.96
CA ALA A 268 18.36 17.83 -1.15
C ALA A 268 18.03 17.97 0.34
N LEU A 269 17.46 19.10 0.76
CA LEU A 269 17.06 19.35 2.14
C LEU A 269 15.94 18.40 2.57
N VAL A 270 14.82 18.35 1.85
CA VAL A 270 13.66 17.51 2.25
C VAL A 270 13.96 16.02 2.21
N GLU A 271 14.76 15.56 1.26
CA GLU A 271 15.14 14.14 1.11
C GLU A 271 16.21 13.71 2.11
N THR A 272 17.15 14.59 2.45
CA THR A 272 18.16 14.30 3.50
C THR A 272 17.50 14.21 4.87
N LEU A 273 16.51 15.07 5.14
CA LEU A 273 15.81 15.13 6.42
C LEU A 273 15.04 13.85 6.79
N ASP A 274 14.67 13.00 5.81
CA ASP A 274 14.07 11.67 6.07
C ASP A 274 15.03 10.71 6.80
N TYR A 275 16.33 10.92 6.62
CA TYR A 275 17.38 10.09 7.20
C TYR A 275 18.13 10.77 8.35
N PHE A 276 18.00 12.09 8.48
CA PHE A 276 18.68 12.90 9.49
C PHE A 276 18.08 12.67 10.90
N PRO A 277 18.87 12.42 11.96
CA PRO A 277 18.32 12.10 13.27
C PRO A 277 17.56 13.28 13.86
N GLU A 278 16.34 13.05 14.36
CA GLU A 278 15.42 14.10 14.84
C GLU A 278 16.03 15.02 15.91
N LYS A 279 16.88 14.48 16.78
CA LYS A 279 17.52 15.21 17.89
C LYS A 279 18.93 15.70 17.59
N HIS A 280 19.42 15.54 16.36
CA HIS A 280 20.77 15.97 16.00
C HIS A 280 20.86 17.51 16.03
N PRO A 281 21.91 18.11 16.64
CA PRO A 281 21.99 19.56 16.87
C PRO A 281 22.01 20.39 15.58
N ASP A 282 22.46 19.81 14.46
CA ASP A 282 22.46 20.50 13.16
C ASP A 282 21.14 20.39 12.38
N ARG A 283 20.19 19.55 12.80
CA ARG A 283 18.92 19.36 12.08
C ARG A 283 18.11 20.65 11.93
N PRO A 284 17.99 21.52 12.96
CA PRO A 284 17.27 22.79 12.82
C PRO A 284 17.84 23.66 11.71
N ALA A 285 19.16 23.70 11.53
CA ALA A 285 19.78 24.52 10.48
C ALA A 285 19.40 24.09 9.05
N LEU A 286 19.18 22.79 8.82
CA LEU A 286 18.67 22.30 7.53
C LEU A 286 17.22 22.72 7.31
N ILE A 287 16.37 22.62 8.34
CA ILE A 287 14.97 23.08 8.28
C ILE A 287 14.92 24.60 8.04
N ASP A 288 15.76 25.37 8.72
CA ASP A 288 15.81 26.82 8.57
C ASP A 288 16.33 27.23 7.19
N SER A 289 17.28 26.46 6.63
CA SER A 289 17.72 26.63 5.24
C SER A 289 16.58 26.38 4.26
N LEU A 290 15.78 25.33 4.48
CA LEU A 290 14.59 25.03 3.67
C LEU A 290 13.58 26.17 3.76
N ARG A 291 13.23 26.62 4.97
CA ARG A 291 12.30 27.74 5.19
C ARG A 291 12.77 29.00 4.49
N THR A 292 14.04 29.34 4.66
CA THR A 292 14.65 30.53 4.04
C THR A 292 14.56 30.46 2.52
N LEU A 293 14.90 29.32 1.93
CA LEU A 293 14.78 29.11 0.49
C LEU A 293 13.33 29.19 0.03
N MET A 294 12.40 28.49 0.69
CA MET A 294 11.00 28.42 0.29
C MET A 294 10.31 29.79 0.37
N GLU A 295 10.58 30.57 1.42
CA GLU A 295 10.11 31.97 1.50
C GLU A 295 10.76 32.86 0.44
N ALA A 296 12.04 32.67 0.14
CA ALA A 296 12.69 33.42 -0.92
C ALA A 296 12.04 33.14 -2.28
N VAL A 297 11.92 31.87 -2.68
CA VAL A 297 11.35 31.51 -3.98
C VAL A 297 9.87 31.90 -4.08
N ARG A 298 9.09 31.85 -2.99
CA ARG A 298 7.69 32.33 -2.97
C ARG A 298 7.56 33.77 -3.45
N ARG A 299 8.54 34.64 -3.15
CA ARG A 299 8.55 36.05 -3.60
C ARG A 299 8.85 36.21 -5.10
N TYR A 300 9.49 35.22 -5.71
CA TYR A 300 9.86 35.20 -7.13
C TYR A 300 8.90 34.35 -7.99
N ALA A 301 7.84 33.82 -7.40
CA ALA A 301 6.79 33.13 -8.17
C ALA A 301 6.10 34.13 -9.09
N ASP A 302 5.82 33.70 -10.32
CA ASP A 302 5.01 34.45 -11.27
C ASP A 302 3.60 34.68 -10.70
N PRO A 303 3.09 35.92 -10.66
CA PRO A 303 1.83 36.23 -9.99
C PRO A 303 0.61 35.62 -10.69
N GLU A 304 0.69 35.30 -11.99
CA GLU A 304 -0.43 34.73 -12.74
C GLU A 304 -0.53 33.21 -12.53
N THR A 305 0.59 32.50 -12.73
CA THR A 305 0.65 31.04 -12.72
C THR A 305 1.08 30.47 -11.38
N GLY A 306 1.74 31.25 -10.51
CA GLY A 306 2.39 30.76 -9.30
C GLY A 306 3.65 29.94 -9.55
N MET A 307 4.08 29.79 -10.81
CA MET A 307 5.24 28.99 -11.22
C MET A 307 6.52 29.84 -11.26
N TRP A 308 7.67 29.19 -11.50
CA TRP A 308 8.98 29.84 -11.44
C TRP A 308 9.68 29.91 -12.78
N TYR A 309 10.43 30.98 -12.98
CA TYR A 309 11.22 31.21 -14.18
C TYR A 309 12.52 30.40 -14.20
N GLN A 310 13.04 30.12 -15.40
CA GLN A 310 14.36 29.52 -15.63
C GLN A 310 15.46 30.29 -14.88
N VAL A 311 15.52 31.61 -15.03
CA VAL A 311 16.40 32.48 -14.24
C VAL A 311 15.57 33.21 -13.18
N LEU A 312 15.69 32.78 -11.92
CA LEU A 312 14.78 33.19 -10.82
C LEU A 312 14.91 34.67 -10.50
N ASP A 313 16.13 35.20 -10.52
CA ASP A 313 16.43 36.58 -10.15
C ASP A 313 16.15 37.60 -11.28
N CYS A 314 15.57 37.14 -12.40
CA CYS A 314 15.18 37.98 -13.54
C CYS A 314 13.72 37.74 -13.97
N PRO A 315 12.73 37.76 -13.06
CA PRO A 315 11.34 37.50 -13.43
C PRO A 315 10.84 38.55 -14.42
N GLY A 316 10.11 38.13 -15.45
CA GLY A 316 9.56 39.02 -16.47
C GLY A 316 10.57 39.69 -17.42
N LYS A 317 11.88 39.41 -17.28
CA LYS A 317 12.88 39.89 -18.24
C LYS A 317 12.68 39.21 -19.59
N GLU A 318 12.86 39.96 -20.68
CA GLU A 318 12.65 39.48 -22.05
C GLU A 318 13.42 38.17 -22.32
N GLY A 319 12.73 37.19 -22.89
CA GLY A 319 13.28 35.87 -23.20
C GLY A 319 13.27 34.87 -22.04
N ASN A 320 13.01 35.28 -20.80
CA ASN A 320 12.84 34.34 -19.69
C ASN A 320 11.52 33.57 -19.87
N TYR A 321 11.45 32.37 -19.29
CA TYR A 321 10.28 31.50 -19.41
C TYR A 321 10.01 30.75 -18.11
N LEU A 322 8.73 30.43 -17.86
CA LEU A 322 8.33 29.57 -16.76
C LEU A 322 8.84 28.15 -17.02
N GLU A 323 9.56 27.61 -16.05
CA GLU A 323 10.33 26.37 -16.21
C GLU A 323 9.78 25.28 -15.30
N ALA A 324 9.47 24.13 -15.92
CA ALA A 324 8.71 23.08 -15.26
C ALA A 324 9.51 22.31 -14.22
N THR A 325 10.81 22.08 -14.44
CA THR A 325 11.61 21.26 -13.51
C THR A 325 11.75 21.94 -12.16
N ALA A 326 12.12 23.22 -12.13
CA ALA A 326 12.22 24.03 -10.92
C ALA A 326 10.87 24.12 -10.21
N SER A 327 9.80 24.38 -10.97
CA SER A 327 8.45 24.50 -10.42
C SER A 327 7.96 23.20 -9.78
N ALA A 328 8.24 22.05 -10.40
CA ALA A 328 7.91 20.74 -9.83
C ALA A 328 8.70 20.46 -8.55
N MET A 329 10.00 20.82 -8.52
CA MET A 329 10.83 20.67 -7.33
C MET A 329 10.36 21.52 -6.15
N PHE A 330 10.04 22.81 -6.38
CA PHE A 330 9.53 23.68 -5.32
C PHE A 330 8.15 23.24 -4.84
N THR A 331 7.28 22.79 -5.75
CA THR A 331 5.95 22.27 -5.39
C THR A 331 6.08 21.01 -4.53
N TYR A 332 6.92 20.05 -4.93
CA TYR A 332 7.19 18.85 -4.12
C TYR A 332 7.76 19.21 -2.74
N ALA A 333 8.77 20.08 -2.69
CA ALA A 333 9.37 20.51 -1.43
C ALA A 333 8.38 21.24 -0.51
N ALA A 334 7.46 22.04 -1.07
CA ALA A 334 6.40 22.68 -0.32
C ALA A 334 5.42 21.66 0.28
N LEU A 335 4.88 20.75 -0.54
CA LEU A 335 3.93 19.72 -0.09
C LEU A 335 4.55 18.82 0.97
N LYS A 336 5.74 18.28 0.71
CA LYS A 336 6.48 17.44 1.68
C LYS A 336 6.86 18.23 2.93
N GLY A 337 7.30 19.48 2.76
CA GLY A 337 7.64 20.38 3.86
C GLY A 337 6.46 20.61 4.81
N VAL A 338 5.24 20.78 4.29
CA VAL A 338 4.00 20.88 5.08
C VAL A 338 3.66 19.55 5.76
N ARG A 339 3.70 18.44 5.01
CA ARG A 339 3.40 17.10 5.55
C ARG A 339 4.30 16.76 6.73
N MET A 340 5.60 17.05 6.59
CA MET A 340 6.63 16.77 7.59
C MET A 340 6.75 17.83 8.69
N GLY A 341 5.97 18.91 8.63
CA GLY A 341 5.98 19.99 9.61
C GLY A 341 7.22 20.90 9.58
N TYR A 342 7.96 20.89 8.47
CA TYR A 342 9.10 21.80 8.24
C TYR A 342 8.62 23.19 7.84
N LEU A 343 7.53 23.26 7.07
CA LEU A 343 6.79 24.48 6.76
C LEU A 343 5.50 24.50 7.57
N ASP A 344 5.09 25.68 8.04
CA ASP A 344 3.89 25.82 8.86
C ASP A 344 2.62 25.64 8.02
N ARG A 345 1.62 24.95 8.59
CA ARG A 345 0.38 24.64 7.88
C ARG A 345 -0.48 25.87 7.59
N GLU A 346 -0.39 26.91 8.41
CA GLU A 346 -1.17 28.13 8.26
C GLU A 346 -0.78 28.88 6.98
N SER A 347 0.52 29.04 6.72
CA SER A 347 1.02 29.81 5.58
C SER A 347 1.21 28.96 4.32
N TRP A 348 1.46 27.66 4.47
CA TRP A 348 1.85 26.76 3.38
C TRP A 348 0.83 25.64 3.09
N GLY A 349 -0.15 25.37 3.96
CA GLY A 349 -1.10 24.27 3.81
C GLY A 349 -1.91 24.32 2.52
N ASP A 350 -2.78 25.30 2.38
CA ASP A 350 -3.60 25.47 1.17
C ASP A 350 -2.77 25.95 -0.02
N TYR A 351 -1.75 26.77 0.24
CA TYR A 351 -0.85 27.27 -0.79
C TYR A 351 -0.10 26.14 -1.50
N SER A 352 0.44 25.15 -0.78
CA SER A 352 1.17 24.04 -1.40
C SER A 352 0.26 23.14 -2.25
N LYS A 353 -0.99 22.92 -1.83
CA LYS A 353 -2.01 22.23 -2.64
C LYS A 353 -2.37 23.01 -3.89
N ASP A 354 -2.53 24.33 -3.78
CA ASP A 354 -2.81 25.21 -4.91
C ASP A 354 -1.66 25.23 -5.93
N LEU A 355 -0.41 25.25 -5.45
CA LEU A 355 0.78 25.13 -6.29
C LEU A 355 0.75 23.86 -7.15
N TYR A 356 0.33 22.71 -6.59
CA TYR A 356 0.23 21.47 -7.37
C TYR A 356 -0.81 21.55 -8.49
N ARG A 357 -1.98 22.12 -8.21
CA ARG A 357 -3.02 22.30 -9.23
C ARG A 357 -2.51 23.19 -10.36
N ARG A 358 -1.88 24.31 -10.01
CA ARG A 358 -1.27 25.24 -10.96
C ARG A 358 -0.10 24.62 -11.74
N LEU A 359 0.75 23.83 -11.11
CA LEU A 359 1.83 23.09 -11.76
C LEU A 359 1.27 22.20 -12.86
N LYS A 360 0.24 21.42 -12.54
CA LYS A 360 -0.44 20.56 -13.50
C LYS A 360 -1.07 21.38 -14.62
N ASP A 361 -1.83 22.42 -14.29
CA ASP A 361 -2.54 23.24 -15.27
C ASP A 361 -1.60 24.02 -16.20
N THR A 362 -0.39 24.36 -15.72
CA THR A 362 0.60 25.12 -16.49
C THR A 362 1.45 24.23 -17.39
N PHE A 363 1.87 23.05 -16.91
CA PHE A 363 2.93 22.26 -17.57
C PHE A 363 2.52 20.87 -18.03
N ILE A 364 1.33 20.38 -17.68
CA ILE A 364 0.89 19.05 -18.15
C ILE A 364 0.08 19.19 -19.42
N ARG A 365 0.60 18.57 -20.49
CA ARG A 365 -0.09 18.43 -21.77
C ARG A 365 -0.63 17.02 -21.94
N ASN A 366 -1.94 16.89 -22.16
CA ASN A 366 -2.54 15.64 -22.61
C ASN A 366 -2.22 15.43 -24.09
N ASN A 367 -1.69 14.26 -24.45
CA ASN A 367 -1.31 13.94 -25.82
C ASN A 367 -2.44 13.13 -26.50
N PRO A 368 -2.56 13.20 -27.85
CA PRO A 368 -3.61 12.46 -28.57
C PRO A 368 -3.55 10.93 -28.43
N ASP A 369 -2.42 10.38 -27.98
CA ASP A 369 -2.22 8.95 -27.76
C ASP A 369 -2.68 8.46 -26.37
N GLY A 370 -3.16 9.36 -25.52
CA GLY A 370 -3.59 9.07 -24.14
C GLY A 370 -2.51 9.28 -23.08
N THR A 371 -1.25 9.51 -23.46
CA THR A 371 -0.17 9.84 -22.52
C THR A 371 -0.25 11.30 -22.08
N ILE A 372 0.42 11.64 -20.98
CA ILE A 372 0.68 13.03 -20.59
C ILE A 372 2.15 13.39 -20.79
N SER A 373 2.44 14.64 -21.09
CA SER A 373 3.79 15.18 -21.15
C SER A 373 3.97 16.33 -20.16
N LEU A 374 5.10 16.35 -19.45
CA LEU A 374 5.57 17.53 -18.72
C LEU A 374 6.35 18.40 -19.70
N VAL A 375 5.80 19.55 -20.06
CA VAL A 375 6.40 20.46 -21.06
C VAL A 375 7.30 21.51 -20.42
N SER A 376 8.06 22.24 -21.22
CA SER A 376 8.85 23.40 -20.76
C SER A 376 9.96 23.05 -19.76
N CYS A 377 10.63 21.91 -19.94
CA CYS A 377 11.78 21.51 -19.13
C CYS A 377 13.08 22.01 -19.75
N CYS A 378 13.93 22.71 -19.00
CA CYS A 378 15.30 22.98 -19.43
C CYS A 378 16.08 21.65 -19.50
N SER A 379 16.56 21.25 -20.67
CA SER A 379 17.22 19.94 -20.89
C SER A 379 18.53 19.78 -20.09
N VAL A 380 19.34 20.84 -20.05
CA VAL A 380 20.63 20.88 -19.38
C VAL A 380 21.02 22.33 -19.12
N ALA A 381 21.75 22.58 -18.03
CA ALA A 381 22.58 23.77 -17.90
C ALA A 381 23.79 23.40 -17.03
N GLY A 382 24.86 24.15 -17.14
CA GLY A 382 26.08 23.97 -16.35
C GLY A 382 27.07 25.09 -16.62
N LEU A 383 28.20 25.05 -15.94
CA LEU A 383 29.19 26.12 -16.04
C LEU A 383 30.52 25.61 -16.59
N GLY A 384 31.25 26.48 -17.28
CA GLY A 384 32.55 26.18 -17.86
C GLY A 384 32.51 25.01 -18.87
N GLY A 385 33.50 24.12 -18.76
CA GLY A 385 33.68 22.99 -19.68
C GLY A 385 34.15 23.42 -21.07
N LYS A 386 34.29 22.45 -21.99
CA LYS A 386 34.80 22.71 -23.35
C LYS A 386 33.88 23.61 -24.18
N GLN A 387 32.61 23.73 -23.82
CA GLN A 387 31.65 24.62 -24.49
C GLN A 387 31.69 26.08 -23.99
N ASN A 388 32.59 26.41 -23.05
CA ASN A 388 32.70 27.77 -22.47
C ASN A 388 31.37 28.35 -21.99
N ARG A 389 30.61 27.56 -21.22
CA ARG A 389 29.32 27.96 -20.66
C ARG A 389 29.53 29.05 -19.61
N SER A 390 29.03 30.25 -19.89
CA SER A 390 29.33 31.49 -19.15
C SER A 390 28.53 31.68 -17.87
N GLY A 391 27.40 30.98 -17.71
CA GLY A 391 26.49 31.28 -16.61
C GLY A 391 25.81 32.65 -16.73
N SER A 392 25.89 33.33 -17.88
CA SER A 392 25.14 34.57 -18.12
C SER A 392 23.66 34.29 -18.32
N TYR A 393 22.83 35.34 -18.22
CA TYR A 393 21.40 35.27 -18.50
C TYR A 393 21.13 34.65 -19.89
N GLU A 394 21.83 35.14 -20.92
CA GLU A 394 21.70 34.68 -22.30
C GLU A 394 22.10 33.21 -22.44
N TYR A 395 23.11 32.76 -21.69
CA TYR A 395 23.51 31.35 -21.68
C TYR A 395 22.40 30.45 -21.11
N TYR A 396 21.82 30.78 -19.95
CA TYR A 396 20.75 29.97 -19.38
C TYR A 396 19.50 29.88 -20.26
N LEU A 397 19.24 30.91 -21.06
CA LEU A 397 18.16 30.93 -22.04
C LEU A 397 18.52 30.27 -23.37
N SER A 398 19.81 30.11 -23.66
CA SER A 398 20.27 29.40 -24.87
C SER A 398 20.12 27.89 -24.76
N GLU A 399 19.96 27.36 -23.55
CA GLU A 399 19.83 25.93 -23.33
C GLU A 399 18.49 25.40 -23.84
N PRO A 400 18.45 24.21 -24.48
CA PRO A 400 17.23 23.70 -25.08
C PRO A 400 16.13 23.45 -24.05
N VAL A 401 14.91 23.83 -24.42
CA VAL A 401 13.68 23.47 -23.71
C VAL A 401 13.08 22.24 -24.36
N ILE A 402 12.85 21.20 -23.58
CA ILE A 402 12.34 19.90 -24.04
C ILE A 402 11.14 19.47 -23.20
N ASP A 403 10.39 18.50 -23.71
CA ASP A 403 9.35 17.82 -22.96
C ASP A 403 9.95 16.58 -22.26
N ASN A 404 9.36 16.21 -21.13
CA ASN A 404 9.62 14.95 -20.42
C ASN A 404 11.10 14.75 -20.03
N ASP A 405 11.77 15.82 -19.60
CA ASP A 405 13.10 15.67 -19.01
C ASP A 405 12.97 14.94 -17.66
N CYS A 406 13.73 13.86 -17.46
CA CYS A 406 13.72 13.08 -16.22
C CYS A 406 13.89 13.95 -14.95
N LYS A 407 14.65 15.05 -15.05
CA LYS A 407 14.91 16.02 -13.96
C LYS A 407 13.65 16.76 -13.53
N GLY A 408 12.63 16.85 -14.39
CA GLY A 408 11.31 17.40 -14.07
C GLY A 408 10.29 16.31 -13.78
N VAL A 409 10.31 15.22 -14.54
CA VAL A 409 9.36 14.11 -14.41
C VAL A 409 9.44 13.48 -13.01
N GLY A 410 10.64 13.15 -12.52
CA GLY A 410 10.79 12.56 -11.18
C GLY A 410 10.20 13.45 -10.08
N PRO A 411 10.58 14.74 -9.99
CA PRO A 411 9.96 15.69 -9.07
C PRO A 411 8.46 15.91 -9.27
N PHE A 412 7.96 15.88 -10.51
CA PHE A 412 6.52 15.94 -10.77
C PHE A 412 5.80 14.73 -10.17
N ILE A 413 6.31 13.52 -10.38
CA ILE A 413 5.77 12.29 -9.78
C ILE A 413 5.75 12.42 -8.25
N TRP A 414 6.83 12.89 -7.63
CA TRP A 414 6.85 13.10 -6.18
C TRP A 414 5.86 14.18 -5.70
N ALA A 415 5.73 15.29 -6.41
CA ALA A 415 4.71 16.29 -6.12
C ALA A 415 3.30 15.69 -6.22
N SER A 416 3.04 14.85 -7.23
CA SER A 416 1.79 14.11 -7.38
C SER A 416 1.56 13.16 -6.21
N LEU A 417 2.55 12.36 -5.82
CA LEU A 417 2.44 11.43 -4.69
C LEU A 417 2.13 12.15 -3.37
N GLU A 418 2.79 13.28 -3.12
CA GLU A 418 2.51 14.11 -1.94
C GLU A 418 1.11 14.71 -1.99
N TYR A 419 0.67 15.24 -3.13
CA TYR A 419 -0.67 15.79 -3.29
C TYR A 419 -1.76 14.71 -3.15
N GLU A 420 -1.58 13.56 -3.80
CA GLU A 420 -2.46 12.39 -3.71
C GLU A 420 -2.54 11.87 -2.27
N ALA A 421 -1.46 11.97 -1.49
CA ALA A 421 -1.48 11.66 -0.06
C ALA A 421 -2.38 12.62 0.75
N THR A 422 -2.66 13.81 0.23
CA THR A 422 -3.56 14.76 0.90
C THR A 422 -5.05 14.50 0.64
N ASP A 423 -5.38 13.74 -0.41
CA ASP A 423 -6.75 13.50 -0.90
C ASP A 423 -7.22 12.04 -0.73
N ASN A 424 -6.36 11.16 -0.22
CA ASN A 424 -6.66 9.75 0.04
C ASN A 424 -7.37 8.99 -1.09
N THR A 425 -6.80 9.08 -2.29
CA THR A 425 -7.29 8.36 -3.47
C THR A 425 -6.70 6.96 -3.53
N ASP A 426 -7.49 5.99 -3.08
CA ASP A 426 -7.42 4.60 -3.53
C ASP A 426 -7.76 4.51 -5.04
N TYR A 427 -7.06 3.66 -5.79
CA TYR A 427 -7.49 3.26 -7.14
C TYR A 427 -7.12 1.82 -7.50
N VAL A 428 -8.04 1.17 -8.22
CA VAL A 428 -8.01 -0.14 -8.86
C VAL A 428 -7.77 0.04 -10.35
N TYR A 429 -6.79 -0.62 -10.97
CA TYR A 429 -6.76 -0.73 -12.43
C TYR A 429 -7.46 -2.02 -12.91
N ASP A 430 -8.56 -1.78 -13.62
CA ASP A 430 -9.58 -2.67 -14.18
C ASP A 430 -9.08 -3.91 -14.95
N GLY A 431 -9.42 -5.10 -14.45
CA GLY A 431 -10.22 -5.95 -15.33
C GLY A 431 -9.55 -6.75 -16.47
N HIS A 432 -8.27 -6.56 -16.80
CA HIS A 432 -7.72 -7.14 -18.05
C HIS A 432 -6.27 -7.66 -17.98
N TYR A 433 -6.11 -8.95 -18.34
CA TYR A 433 -4.86 -9.54 -18.82
C TYR A 433 -4.46 -8.99 -20.20
N VAL A 434 -3.24 -8.47 -20.35
CA VAL A 434 -2.63 -8.20 -21.67
C VAL A 434 -1.48 -9.16 -21.95
N LYS A 435 -1.66 -9.96 -22.99
CA LYS A 435 -0.68 -10.91 -23.53
C LYS A 435 -0.04 -10.34 -24.81
N SER A 436 0.91 -9.39 -24.70
CA SER A 436 1.90 -9.00 -25.74
C SER A 436 2.78 -7.77 -25.37
N GLY A 437 3.69 -7.81 -24.37
CA GLY A 437 4.51 -6.59 -24.11
C GLY A 437 5.63 -6.63 -23.06
N ARG A 438 5.31 -6.71 -21.75
CA ARG A 438 6.17 -6.94 -20.54
C ARG A 438 7.11 -5.79 -20.08
N PRO A 439 7.39 -5.61 -18.74
CA PRO A 439 8.16 -6.57 -17.87
C PRO A 439 7.70 -6.81 -16.40
N TYR A 440 8.31 -7.83 -15.76
CA TYR A 440 8.02 -8.52 -14.47
C TYR A 440 9.30 -8.85 -13.65
N PHE A 441 9.31 -8.77 -12.30
CA PHE A 441 10.35 -9.10 -11.29
C PHE A 441 9.72 -9.44 -9.90
N LYS A 442 10.55 -9.86 -8.94
CA LYS A 442 10.22 -10.80 -7.83
C LYS A 442 10.79 -10.37 -6.44
N THR A 443 9.99 -10.33 -5.36
CA THR A 443 10.27 -9.86 -3.96
C THR A 443 10.78 -10.97 -2.98
N PRO A 444 11.24 -10.71 -1.72
CA PRO A 444 11.98 -11.64 -0.86
C PRO A 444 11.05 -12.43 0.11
N GLU A 445 11.55 -13.55 0.66
CA GLU A 445 10.71 -14.58 1.31
C GLU A 445 10.29 -14.22 2.76
N ARG A 446 8.98 -14.16 3.04
CA ARG A 446 8.39 -13.92 4.37
C ARG A 446 7.95 -15.24 5.04
N VAL A 447 7.99 -15.34 6.37
CA VAL A 447 7.66 -16.57 7.13
C VAL A 447 6.23 -16.50 7.70
N PRO A 448 5.31 -17.42 7.34
CA PRO A 448 3.95 -17.42 7.87
C PRO A 448 3.85 -17.52 9.40
N ALA A 449 2.76 -17.00 9.97
CA ALA A 449 2.44 -17.00 11.41
C ALA A 449 2.47 -18.41 11.99
N PHE A 450 1.84 -19.34 11.27
CA PHE A 450 1.87 -20.79 11.47
C PHE A 450 1.60 -21.49 10.15
N LYS A 451 1.79 -22.82 10.11
CA LYS A 451 1.45 -23.62 8.92
C LYS A 451 -0.05 -23.55 8.64
N GLY A 452 -0.42 -23.04 7.47
CA GLY A 452 -1.82 -22.84 7.08
C GLY A 452 -2.38 -21.44 7.41
N ALA A 453 -1.53 -20.51 7.87
CA ALA A 453 -1.88 -19.09 7.86
C ALA A 453 -1.87 -18.58 6.41
N GLU A 454 -2.98 -18.02 5.96
CA GLU A 454 -3.14 -17.44 4.63
C GLU A 454 -3.75 -16.03 4.74
N GLY A 455 -3.89 -15.32 3.61
CA GLY A 455 -4.51 -14.00 3.59
C GLY A 455 -3.63 -12.87 4.11
N GLY A 456 -4.23 -11.70 4.29
CA GLY A 456 -3.56 -10.46 4.67
C GLY A 456 -2.76 -10.51 5.97
N GLY A 457 -3.22 -11.26 6.96
CA GLY A 457 -2.56 -11.46 8.24
C GLY A 457 -1.59 -12.65 8.29
N MET A 458 -1.32 -13.31 7.16
CA MET A 458 -0.54 -14.56 7.14
C MET A 458 0.86 -14.44 7.73
N TYR A 459 1.43 -13.24 7.78
CA TYR A 459 2.78 -12.96 8.28
C TYR A 459 2.80 -12.36 9.69
N THR A 460 1.68 -12.38 10.41
CA THR A 460 1.60 -11.94 11.82
C THR A 460 2.62 -12.70 12.68
N VAL A 461 3.39 -11.97 13.49
CA VAL A 461 4.44 -12.53 14.35
C VAL A 461 3.85 -13.12 15.63
N GLY A 462 2.88 -12.43 16.24
CA GLY A 462 2.29 -12.82 17.51
C GLY A 462 3.32 -12.85 18.66
N GLY A 463 3.14 -13.77 19.62
CA GLY A 463 4.04 -13.97 20.76
C GLY A 463 5.29 -14.80 20.49
N ARG A 464 5.68 -14.99 19.22
CA ARG A 464 6.83 -15.82 18.84
C ARG A 464 8.12 -15.33 19.55
N GLY A 465 8.78 -16.24 20.26
CA GLY A 465 9.98 -15.93 21.05
C GLY A 465 9.70 -15.34 22.44
N GLY A 466 8.41 -15.16 22.80
CA GLY A 466 7.96 -14.61 24.06
C GLY A 466 7.86 -15.60 25.23
N LYS A 467 7.45 -15.08 26.39
CA LYS A 467 7.25 -15.86 27.62
C LYS A 467 6.00 -16.73 27.51
N VAL A 468 6.06 -17.96 28.01
CA VAL A 468 4.90 -18.87 28.05
C VAL A 468 4.13 -18.69 29.34
N TYR A 469 2.83 -18.43 29.23
CA TYR A 469 1.88 -18.38 30.34
C TYR A 469 0.96 -19.60 30.26
N ILE A 470 0.85 -20.35 31.36
CA ILE A 470 0.02 -21.55 31.45
C ILE A 470 -1.18 -21.25 32.34
N VAL A 471 -2.37 -21.29 31.76
CA VAL A 471 -3.64 -21.15 32.47
C VAL A 471 -3.98 -22.47 33.16
N THR A 472 -4.07 -22.46 34.48
CA THR A 472 -4.33 -23.61 35.36
C THR A 472 -5.64 -23.48 36.14
N SER A 473 -6.31 -22.33 36.05
CA SER A 473 -7.59 -22.05 36.70
C SER A 473 -8.59 -21.46 35.72
N LEU A 474 -9.87 -21.83 35.89
CA LEU A 474 -11.00 -21.27 35.13
C LEU A 474 -11.55 -19.97 35.76
N GLU A 475 -11.03 -19.59 36.93
CA GLU A 475 -11.42 -18.36 37.62
C GLU A 475 -11.00 -17.12 36.83
N ASP A 476 -11.87 -16.11 36.80
CA ASP A 476 -11.55 -14.81 36.23
C ASP A 476 -11.04 -13.85 37.32
N THR A 477 -9.73 -13.82 37.52
CA THR A 477 -9.02 -12.95 38.48
C THR A 477 -7.68 -12.48 37.90
N ASP A 478 -7.02 -11.53 38.55
CA ASP A 478 -5.68 -11.08 38.15
C ASP A 478 -4.54 -11.96 38.72
N GLU A 479 -4.87 -13.07 39.40
CA GLU A 479 -3.90 -14.00 39.99
C GLU A 479 -3.18 -14.87 38.94
N GLU A 480 -1.94 -15.26 39.24
CA GLU A 480 -1.17 -16.14 38.38
C GLU A 480 -1.91 -17.47 38.12
N GLY A 481 -1.85 -17.95 36.88
CA GLY A 481 -2.54 -19.16 36.45
C GLY A 481 -3.96 -18.94 35.93
N THR A 482 -4.49 -17.72 35.95
CA THR A 482 -5.75 -17.39 35.25
C THR A 482 -5.53 -16.87 33.83
N PHE A 483 -6.58 -16.92 33.01
CA PHE A 483 -6.56 -16.38 31.65
C PHE A 483 -6.43 -14.85 31.62
N ARG A 484 -7.15 -14.13 32.49
CA ARG A 484 -7.08 -12.66 32.59
C ARG A 484 -5.67 -12.18 32.93
N HIS A 485 -5.00 -12.84 33.88
CA HIS A 485 -3.61 -12.54 34.20
C HIS A 485 -2.68 -12.71 32.98
N ALA A 486 -2.82 -13.83 32.26
CA ALA A 486 -1.99 -14.10 31.08
C ALA A 486 -2.21 -13.10 29.93
N VAL A 487 -3.46 -12.66 29.72
CA VAL A 487 -3.79 -11.66 28.70
C VAL A 487 -3.24 -10.28 29.04
N ARG A 488 -3.36 -9.87 30.31
CA ARG A 488 -2.91 -8.56 30.82
C ARG A 488 -1.39 -8.46 31.02
N ALA A 489 -0.68 -9.57 30.95
CA ALA A 489 0.78 -9.55 31.07
C ALA A 489 1.43 -8.73 29.95
N GLU A 490 2.55 -8.08 30.26
CA GLU A 490 3.31 -7.26 29.33
C GLU A 490 4.36 -8.07 28.55
N GLY A 491 4.67 -7.61 27.35
CA GLY A 491 5.68 -8.15 26.46
C GLY A 491 5.23 -9.35 25.62
N PRO A 492 6.10 -9.82 24.72
CA PRO A 492 5.80 -10.96 23.87
C PRO A 492 5.45 -12.20 24.68
N ARG A 493 4.31 -12.81 24.39
CA ARG A 493 3.79 -13.91 25.22
C ARG A 493 2.95 -14.92 24.47
N ILE A 494 3.08 -16.17 24.90
CA ILE A 494 2.32 -17.31 24.39
C ILE A 494 1.45 -17.85 25.53
N VAL A 495 0.14 -17.79 25.36
CA VAL A 495 -0.84 -18.29 26.33
C VAL A 495 -1.25 -19.70 25.95
N LYS A 496 -1.12 -20.62 26.91
CA LYS A 496 -1.51 -22.04 26.79
C LYS A 496 -2.43 -22.42 27.95
N PHE A 497 -3.16 -23.51 27.80
CA PHE A 497 -4.13 -23.97 28.78
C PHE A 497 -3.78 -25.38 29.27
N ALA A 498 -3.73 -25.56 30.59
CA ALA A 498 -3.62 -26.88 31.25
C ALA A 498 -4.97 -27.37 31.79
N VAL A 499 -6.02 -26.56 31.67
CA VAL A 499 -7.40 -26.86 32.07
C VAL A 499 -8.35 -26.68 30.89
N SER A 500 -9.56 -27.22 31.03
CA SER A 500 -10.64 -27.13 30.05
C SER A 500 -11.95 -26.83 30.73
N GLY A 501 -12.83 -26.08 30.08
CA GLY A 501 -14.12 -25.68 30.63
C GLY A 501 -14.45 -24.23 30.29
N ASP A 502 -15.41 -23.70 31.04
CA ASP A 502 -15.94 -22.36 30.85
C ASP A 502 -15.22 -21.36 31.77
N ILE A 503 -14.67 -20.30 31.19
CA ILE A 503 -14.13 -19.15 31.90
C ILE A 503 -15.21 -18.06 31.87
N HIS A 504 -15.86 -17.89 33.02
CA HIS A 504 -16.88 -16.87 33.22
C HIS A 504 -16.22 -15.53 33.53
N LEU A 505 -16.19 -14.64 32.55
CA LEU A 505 -15.62 -13.31 32.73
C LEU A 505 -16.49 -12.48 33.69
N LYS A 506 -15.85 -11.63 34.49
CA LYS A 506 -16.48 -10.65 35.38
C LYS A 506 -16.62 -9.26 34.73
N SER A 507 -15.89 -9.03 33.64
CA SER A 507 -15.94 -7.84 32.80
C SER A 507 -15.29 -8.12 31.45
N THR A 508 -15.53 -7.27 30.45
CA THR A 508 -14.81 -7.31 29.16
C THR A 508 -13.30 -7.45 29.38
N LEU A 509 -12.67 -8.38 28.66
CA LEU A 509 -11.24 -8.61 28.71
C LEU A 509 -10.57 -7.96 27.50
N LYS A 510 -9.68 -7.00 27.73
CA LYS A 510 -8.97 -6.29 26.67
C LYS A 510 -7.54 -6.80 26.54
N ILE A 511 -7.09 -7.03 25.31
CA ILE A 511 -5.68 -7.24 24.98
C ILE A 511 -5.09 -5.87 24.63
N GLU A 512 -4.28 -5.32 25.54
CA GLU A 512 -3.73 -3.96 25.40
C GLU A 512 -2.23 -3.97 25.03
N ASP A 513 -1.50 -5.02 25.44
CA ASP A 513 -0.06 -5.16 25.15
C ASP A 513 0.19 -6.08 23.93
N PRO A 514 1.01 -5.66 22.94
CA PRO A 514 1.17 -6.35 21.64
C PRO A 514 1.92 -7.69 21.75
N TYR A 515 2.06 -8.40 20.63
CA TYR A 515 2.83 -9.65 20.51
C TYR A 515 2.31 -10.78 21.39
N ILE A 516 1.07 -11.19 21.17
CA ILE A 516 0.45 -12.29 21.91
C ILE A 516 -0.01 -13.40 20.97
N THR A 517 0.22 -14.65 21.39
CA THR A 517 -0.35 -15.84 20.77
C THR A 517 -1.14 -16.64 21.79
N ILE A 518 -2.45 -16.76 21.61
CA ILE A 518 -3.35 -17.52 22.47
C ILE A 518 -3.70 -18.85 21.78
N LEU A 519 -3.24 -19.95 22.37
CA LEU A 519 -3.33 -21.30 21.79
C LEU A 519 -4.39 -22.14 22.48
N GLY A 520 -5.66 -21.98 22.10
CA GLY A 520 -6.77 -22.79 22.62
C GLY A 520 -6.61 -24.29 22.34
N GLU A 521 -5.86 -24.66 21.29
CA GLU A 521 -5.58 -26.06 20.94
C GLU A 521 -4.74 -26.81 21.98
N THR A 522 -4.18 -26.10 22.96
CA THR A 522 -3.39 -26.71 24.04
C THR A 522 -4.25 -27.21 25.20
N ALA A 523 -5.49 -26.73 25.32
CA ALA A 523 -6.40 -27.14 26.38
C ALA A 523 -6.72 -28.64 26.29
N PRO A 524 -6.77 -29.37 27.42
CA PRO A 524 -7.22 -30.76 27.44
C PRO A 524 -8.73 -30.88 27.17
N GLY A 525 -9.24 -32.11 27.15
CA GLY A 525 -10.68 -32.40 27.22
C GLY A 525 -11.48 -31.73 26.10
N GLU A 526 -12.51 -30.96 26.47
CA GLU A 526 -13.41 -30.29 25.53
C GLU A 526 -12.92 -28.90 25.09
N GLY A 527 -11.74 -28.45 25.53
CA GLY A 527 -11.20 -27.11 25.23
C GLY A 527 -11.72 -25.99 26.14
N ILE A 528 -11.54 -24.74 25.71
CA ILE A 528 -11.90 -23.54 26.49
C ILE A 528 -13.04 -22.75 25.84
N THR A 529 -14.00 -22.35 26.68
CA THR A 529 -15.08 -21.43 26.31
C THR A 529 -14.99 -20.18 27.18
N ILE A 530 -14.98 -19.00 26.55
CA ILE A 530 -15.07 -17.70 27.22
C ILE A 530 -16.54 -17.27 27.27
N ARG A 531 -17.03 -16.85 28.44
CA ARG A 531 -18.45 -16.56 28.69
C ARG A 531 -18.68 -15.23 29.39
N ASP A 532 -19.94 -14.79 29.34
CA ASP A 532 -20.56 -13.67 30.07
C ASP A 532 -20.14 -12.27 29.61
N TYR A 533 -18.89 -12.07 29.18
CA TYR A 533 -18.42 -10.82 28.56
C TYR A 533 -17.58 -11.09 27.30
N GLY A 534 -17.40 -10.04 26.49
CA GLY A 534 -16.56 -10.08 25.30
C GLY A 534 -15.05 -10.01 25.56
N LEU A 535 -14.28 -10.37 24.53
CA LEU A 535 -12.84 -10.10 24.43
C LEU A 535 -12.58 -9.06 23.34
N TYR A 536 -11.78 -8.03 23.64
CA TYR A 536 -11.46 -6.97 22.69
C TYR A 536 -9.95 -6.87 22.45
N ILE A 537 -9.54 -6.82 21.18
CA ILE A 537 -8.16 -6.62 20.76
C ILE A 537 -7.95 -5.12 20.53
N GLY A 538 -7.11 -4.50 21.37
CA GLY A 538 -6.75 -3.09 21.29
C GLY A 538 -5.29 -2.84 20.94
N THR A 539 -4.61 -3.80 20.29
CA THR A 539 -3.17 -3.77 20.04
C THR A 539 -2.79 -4.57 18.79
N ASP A 540 -1.54 -4.40 18.34
CA ASP A 540 -0.99 -5.05 17.14
C ASP A 540 -0.39 -6.45 17.46
N GLU A 541 -0.15 -7.26 16.42
CA GLU A 541 0.57 -8.55 16.52
C GLU A 541 -0.13 -9.59 17.40
N VAL A 542 -1.35 -9.94 17.02
CA VAL A 542 -2.24 -10.81 17.81
C VAL A 542 -2.64 -12.06 17.04
N ILE A 543 -2.39 -13.22 17.65
CA ILE A 543 -2.80 -14.53 17.15
C ILE A 543 -3.74 -15.18 18.17
N ILE A 544 -4.95 -15.56 17.76
CA ILE A 544 -5.89 -16.32 18.62
C ILE A 544 -6.39 -17.54 17.86
N ARG A 545 -6.29 -18.72 18.50
CA ARG A 545 -6.66 -19.99 17.86
C ARG A 545 -7.50 -20.90 18.73
N TYR A 546 -8.42 -21.65 18.13
CA TYR A 546 -9.16 -22.78 18.74
C TYR A 546 -9.90 -22.46 20.05
N LEU A 547 -10.38 -21.23 20.22
CA LEU A 547 -11.21 -20.83 21.36
C LEU A 547 -12.69 -20.73 20.99
N ARG A 548 -13.55 -20.86 22.00
CA ARG A 548 -14.98 -20.53 21.88
C ARG A 548 -15.31 -19.28 22.66
N PHE A 549 -16.13 -18.41 22.09
CA PHE A 549 -16.66 -17.20 22.71
C PHE A 549 -18.19 -17.31 22.71
N ARG A 550 -18.79 -17.34 23.91
CA ARG A 550 -20.22 -17.59 24.15
C ARG A 550 -20.71 -16.57 25.18
N MET A 551 -20.71 -15.30 24.79
CA MET A 551 -20.97 -14.17 25.68
C MET A 551 -22.31 -14.33 26.43
N GLY A 552 -23.40 -14.55 25.71
CA GLY A 552 -24.73 -14.68 26.32
C GLY A 552 -25.28 -13.35 26.83
N SER A 553 -26.46 -13.39 27.43
CA SER A 553 -27.19 -12.19 27.89
C SER A 553 -27.27 -12.08 29.41
N ALA A 554 -26.74 -13.06 30.14
CA ALA A 554 -26.79 -13.11 31.61
C ALA A 554 -26.21 -11.85 32.29
N ALA A 555 -25.11 -11.32 31.75
CA ALA A 555 -24.46 -10.10 32.25
C ALA A 555 -25.20 -8.79 31.91
N LYS A 556 -26.18 -8.84 30.99
CA LYS A 556 -26.89 -7.68 30.42
C LYS A 556 -25.95 -6.62 29.82
N ASP A 557 -24.77 -7.04 29.37
CA ASP A 557 -23.82 -6.20 28.64
C ASP A 557 -24.21 -6.15 27.17
N GLU A 558 -24.10 -4.98 26.54
CA GLU A 558 -24.31 -4.79 25.09
C GLU A 558 -22.94 -4.67 24.44
N ASN A 559 -22.46 -5.75 23.82
CA ASN A 559 -21.09 -5.81 23.34
C ASN A 559 -20.89 -6.93 22.31
N ASP A 560 -19.72 -6.89 21.69
CA ASP A 560 -19.25 -7.94 20.81
C ASP A 560 -18.66 -9.11 21.60
N ALA A 561 -18.82 -10.34 21.11
CA ALA A 561 -18.15 -11.48 21.73
C ALA A 561 -16.64 -11.46 21.46
N LEU A 562 -16.22 -11.03 20.26
CA LEU A 562 -14.81 -10.81 19.89
C LEU A 562 -14.68 -9.67 18.87
N GLY A 563 -13.73 -8.75 19.05
CA GLY A 563 -13.47 -7.75 18.02
C GLY A 563 -12.13 -7.04 18.09
N ALA A 564 -11.78 -6.33 17.00
CA ALA A 564 -10.58 -5.51 16.87
C ALA A 564 -10.82 -4.30 15.96
N ARG A 565 -10.27 -3.14 16.32
CA ARG A 565 -10.24 -1.95 15.46
C ARG A 565 -8.93 -1.19 15.59
N HIS A 566 -8.54 -0.49 14.53
CA HIS A 566 -7.34 0.36 14.48
C HIS A 566 -6.05 -0.41 14.84
N CYS A 567 -6.03 -1.72 14.58
CA CYS A 567 -4.92 -2.63 14.88
C CYS A 567 -4.27 -3.14 13.59
N ARG A 568 -3.11 -3.78 13.70
CA ARG A 568 -2.36 -4.38 12.59
C ARG A 568 -1.87 -5.78 12.92
N ASN A 569 -1.66 -6.60 11.89
CA ASN A 569 -1.10 -7.94 12.03
C ASN A 569 -1.92 -8.80 13.00
N ILE A 570 -3.11 -9.18 12.54
CA ILE A 570 -4.03 -10.00 13.33
C ILE A 570 -4.31 -11.31 12.59
N ILE A 571 -4.31 -12.43 13.30
CA ILE A 571 -4.89 -13.67 12.80
C ILE A 571 -5.79 -14.33 13.83
N ILE A 572 -7.03 -14.56 13.43
CA ILE A 572 -8.03 -15.33 14.19
C ILE A 572 -8.30 -16.60 13.40
N ASP A 573 -7.99 -17.75 14.00
CA ASP A 573 -8.01 -19.02 13.29
C ASP A 573 -8.78 -20.07 14.10
N HIS A 574 -9.72 -20.78 13.47
CA HIS A 574 -10.42 -21.89 14.13
C HIS A 574 -11.17 -21.51 15.43
N CYS A 575 -11.71 -20.30 15.55
CA CYS A 575 -12.49 -19.89 16.72
C CYS A 575 -14.00 -20.03 16.47
N SER A 576 -14.79 -20.35 17.50
CA SER A 576 -16.26 -20.35 17.42
C SER A 576 -16.83 -19.20 18.25
N ILE A 577 -17.66 -18.36 17.65
CA ILE A 577 -18.06 -17.07 18.21
C ILE A 577 -19.58 -16.94 18.12
N SER A 578 -20.25 -16.84 19.26
CA SER A 578 -21.72 -16.82 19.32
C SER A 578 -22.29 -16.08 20.53
N TRP A 579 -23.60 -15.85 20.45
CA TRP A 579 -24.44 -15.34 21.53
C TRP A 579 -24.01 -13.95 22.03
N ALA A 580 -23.37 -13.15 21.17
CA ALA A 580 -23.19 -11.74 21.45
C ALA A 580 -24.53 -11.02 21.47
N THR A 581 -24.56 -9.88 22.16
CA THR A 581 -25.73 -9.01 22.31
C THR A 581 -25.68 -7.79 21.38
N ASP A 582 -24.50 -7.42 20.87
CA ASP A 582 -24.30 -6.48 19.76
C ASP A 582 -23.89 -7.24 18.47
N GLU A 583 -22.59 -7.47 18.22
CA GLU A 583 -22.12 -8.37 17.15
C GLU A 583 -21.33 -9.58 17.64
N ASN A 584 -21.44 -10.72 16.96
CA ASN A 584 -20.56 -11.85 17.29
C ASN A 584 -19.09 -11.49 17.11
N ALA A 585 -18.70 -11.00 15.92
CA ALA A 585 -17.30 -10.87 15.53
C ALA A 585 -17.03 -9.64 14.66
N SER A 586 -16.49 -8.55 15.20
CA SER A 586 -16.19 -7.33 14.41
C SER A 586 -14.69 -7.05 14.25
N PHE A 587 -14.23 -7.02 13.00
CA PHE A 587 -12.82 -6.77 12.63
C PHE A 587 -12.76 -5.75 11.51
N TYR A 588 -12.64 -4.46 11.85
CA TYR A 588 -12.69 -3.38 10.88
C TYR A 588 -11.72 -2.25 11.22
N ALA A 589 -11.37 -1.41 10.22
CA ALA A 589 -10.31 -0.41 10.35
C ALA A 589 -8.94 -0.99 10.78
N ASN A 590 -8.66 -2.23 10.39
CA ASN A 590 -7.39 -2.91 10.66
C ASN A 590 -6.53 -2.97 9.40
N SER A 591 -5.23 -3.24 9.52
CA SER A 591 -4.40 -3.59 8.37
C SER A 591 -3.63 -4.89 8.54
N ASP A 592 -3.41 -5.62 7.44
CA ASP A 592 -2.72 -6.91 7.43
C ASP A 592 -3.37 -7.92 8.41
N ALA A 593 -4.65 -8.26 8.19
CA ALA A 593 -5.40 -9.14 9.09
C ALA A 593 -6.05 -10.34 8.37
N THR A 594 -6.14 -11.49 9.05
CA THR A 594 -6.85 -12.67 8.55
C THR A 594 -7.79 -13.25 9.61
N ILE A 595 -9.05 -13.50 9.24
CA ILE A 595 -9.99 -14.32 10.01
C ILE A 595 -10.29 -15.56 9.17
N GLN A 596 -9.87 -16.72 9.66
CA GLN A 596 -9.91 -17.96 8.90
C GLN A 596 -10.48 -19.13 9.68
N TRP A 597 -11.20 -20.00 8.99
CA TRP A 597 -11.73 -21.25 9.55
C TRP A 597 -12.56 -21.06 10.83
N CYS A 598 -13.24 -19.93 11.01
CA CYS A 598 -14.03 -19.67 12.22
C CYS A 598 -15.51 -20.06 12.04
N ILE A 599 -16.21 -20.33 13.15
CA ILE A 599 -17.68 -20.37 13.19
C ILE A 599 -18.16 -19.05 13.81
N ILE A 600 -19.06 -18.33 13.12
CA ILE A 600 -19.69 -17.11 13.60
C ILE A 600 -21.20 -17.32 13.55
N SER A 601 -21.84 -17.54 14.69
CA SER A 601 -23.25 -17.96 14.69
C SER A 601 -24.11 -17.48 15.84
N GLU A 602 -25.42 -17.42 15.61
CA GLU A 602 -26.43 -17.18 16.65
C GLU A 602 -26.16 -15.94 17.51
N ALA A 603 -25.90 -14.79 16.91
CA ALA A 603 -26.00 -13.52 17.64
C ALA A 603 -27.45 -13.35 18.17
N LEU A 604 -27.59 -12.93 19.43
CA LEU A 604 -28.88 -12.91 20.12
C LEU A 604 -29.77 -11.80 19.54
N ASN A 605 -30.93 -12.17 19.01
CA ASN A 605 -31.71 -11.25 18.20
C ASN A 605 -32.57 -10.30 19.01
N SER A 606 -33.63 -10.77 19.69
CA SER A 606 -34.48 -9.92 20.55
C SER A 606 -34.07 -10.03 22.02
N SER A 607 -32.83 -9.64 22.33
CA SER A 607 -32.24 -9.73 23.67
C SER A 607 -32.17 -8.37 24.38
N VAL A 608 -31.03 -8.02 24.99
CA VAL A 608 -30.83 -6.83 25.84
C VAL A 608 -30.48 -5.55 25.07
N HIS A 609 -30.29 -5.63 23.75
CA HIS A 609 -29.82 -4.50 22.95
C HIS A 609 -30.83 -3.34 22.88
N HIS A 610 -30.39 -2.10 23.16
CA HIS A 610 -31.27 -0.93 23.32
C HIS A 610 -32.05 -0.55 22.04
N LYS A 611 -31.50 -0.84 20.86
CA LYS A 611 -32.16 -0.64 19.54
C LYS A 611 -33.19 -1.72 19.18
N GLY A 612 -33.46 -2.70 20.06
CA GLY A 612 -34.35 -3.82 19.78
C GLY A 612 -33.63 -4.98 19.07
N GLN A 613 -34.22 -5.54 18.01
CA GLN A 613 -33.68 -6.73 17.34
C GLN A 613 -32.26 -6.49 16.75
N HIS A 614 -31.25 -7.18 17.29
CA HIS A 614 -29.83 -6.97 16.98
C HIS A 614 -29.01 -8.26 16.84
N GLY A 615 -29.56 -9.32 16.26
CA GLY A 615 -28.83 -10.59 16.11
C GLY A 615 -27.81 -10.54 14.98
N TYR A 616 -26.70 -9.81 15.13
CA TYR A 616 -25.80 -9.44 14.04
C TYR A 616 -24.45 -10.20 14.07
N GLY A 617 -23.98 -10.61 12.90
CA GLY A 617 -22.73 -11.39 12.78
C GLY A 617 -21.46 -10.57 13.02
N GLY A 618 -21.31 -9.40 12.41
CA GLY A 618 -20.08 -8.60 12.53
C GLY A 618 -19.93 -7.46 11.52
N ILE A 619 -19.09 -6.48 11.86
CA ILE A 619 -18.59 -5.45 10.92
C ILE A 619 -17.16 -5.76 10.50
N TRP A 620 -16.92 -5.93 9.19
CA TRP A 620 -15.65 -6.43 8.65
C TRP A 620 -15.03 -5.45 7.64
N GLY A 621 -13.74 -5.15 7.76
CA GLY A 621 -13.03 -4.30 6.80
C GLY A 621 -11.61 -3.93 7.19
N GLY A 622 -10.97 -3.08 6.39
CA GLY A 622 -9.59 -2.65 6.59
C GLY A 622 -8.74 -2.68 5.31
N ARG A 623 -7.41 -2.65 5.46
CA ARG A 623 -6.42 -2.69 4.36
C ARG A 623 -5.66 -4.00 4.33
N ASN A 624 -5.68 -4.71 3.21
CA ASN A 624 -5.08 -6.04 3.11
C ASN A 624 -5.64 -6.96 4.21
N VAL A 625 -6.97 -7.11 4.22
CA VAL A 625 -7.67 -7.95 5.21
C VAL A 625 -8.36 -9.11 4.50
N THR A 626 -8.30 -10.30 5.08
CA THR A 626 -8.86 -11.52 4.51
C THR A 626 -9.77 -12.24 5.47
N PHE A 627 -10.94 -12.61 4.99
CA PHE A 627 -11.93 -13.44 5.66
C PHE A 627 -12.17 -14.67 4.80
N HIS A 628 -11.66 -15.83 5.20
CA HIS A 628 -11.81 -17.04 4.39
C HIS A 628 -12.13 -18.32 5.15
N HIS A 629 -12.87 -19.22 4.49
CA HIS A 629 -13.24 -20.54 5.03
C HIS A 629 -14.05 -20.48 6.34
N ASN A 630 -14.73 -19.37 6.60
CA ASN A 630 -15.56 -19.20 7.78
C ASN A 630 -16.97 -19.77 7.55
N LEU A 631 -17.56 -20.32 8.60
CA LEU A 631 -18.97 -20.72 8.66
C LEU A 631 -19.75 -19.68 9.45
N ILE A 632 -20.50 -18.87 8.73
CA ILE A 632 -21.34 -17.80 9.26
C ILE A 632 -22.79 -18.29 9.19
N ALA A 633 -23.43 -18.53 10.33
CA ALA A 633 -24.72 -19.19 10.34
C ALA A 633 -25.67 -18.57 11.35
N HIS A 634 -26.98 -18.58 11.06
CA HIS A 634 -27.97 -18.33 12.11
C HIS A 634 -27.90 -16.91 12.74
N ASN A 635 -27.39 -15.90 12.01
CA ASN A 635 -27.51 -14.49 12.43
C ASN A 635 -28.59 -13.78 11.61
N ASN A 636 -29.30 -12.85 12.24
CA ASN A 636 -30.35 -12.08 11.61
C ASN A 636 -29.80 -11.14 10.52
N SER A 637 -28.65 -10.50 10.73
CA SER A 637 -28.04 -9.59 9.74
C SER A 637 -26.52 -9.50 9.93
N ARG A 638 -25.86 -8.64 9.15
CA ARG A 638 -24.41 -8.36 9.19
C ARG A 638 -23.59 -9.65 9.14
N ASN A 639 -23.69 -10.42 8.05
CA ASN A 639 -22.98 -11.69 7.90
C ASN A 639 -21.77 -11.67 6.93
N PRO A 640 -20.88 -10.65 6.89
CA PRO A 640 -20.76 -9.40 7.66
C PRO A 640 -21.51 -8.19 7.06
N ARG A 641 -21.49 -7.06 7.78
CA ARG A 641 -21.53 -5.73 7.16
C ARG A 641 -20.11 -5.29 6.84
N PHE A 642 -19.83 -4.86 5.62
CA PHE A 642 -18.54 -4.25 5.29
C PHE A 642 -18.43 -2.82 5.84
N ASP A 643 -17.22 -2.44 6.24
CA ASP A 643 -16.96 -1.21 6.97
C ASP A 643 -17.17 0.10 6.16
N HIS A 644 -17.29 1.23 6.88
CA HIS A 644 -17.67 2.53 6.32
C HIS A 644 -16.53 3.56 6.45
N PRO A 645 -16.27 4.47 5.49
CA PRO A 645 -15.15 5.42 5.54
C PRO A 645 -15.16 6.32 6.76
N SER A 646 -16.34 6.69 7.26
CA SER A 646 -16.47 7.59 8.42
C SER A 646 -15.93 7.03 9.73
N ILE A 647 -15.57 5.74 9.80
CA ILE A 647 -14.96 5.16 11.00
C ILE A 647 -13.47 5.46 11.11
N TYR A 648 -12.86 6.01 10.06
CA TYR A 648 -11.45 6.35 9.99
C TYR A 648 -11.27 7.85 10.26
N GLU A 649 -10.32 8.22 11.11
CA GLU A 649 -10.04 9.62 11.47
C GLU A 649 -8.67 10.07 10.96
N GLY A 650 -8.59 11.30 10.44
CA GLY A 650 -7.33 11.89 9.98
C GLY A 650 -6.63 11.03 8.92
N SER A 651 -5.37 10.66 9.18
CA SER A 651 -4.58 9.86 8.25
C SER A 651 -4.92 8.36 8.27
N ASP A 652 -5.75 7.87 9.19
CA ASP A 652 -6.07 6.44 9.28
C ASP A 652 -6.76 5.92 8.02
N LEU A 653 -7.57 6.76 7.36
CA LEU A 653 -8.24 6.38 6.11
C LEU A 653 -7.21 6.01 5.02
N LEU A 654 -6.04 6.66 5.01
CA LEU A 654 -4.95 6.41 4.04
C LEU A 654 -4.20 5.12 4.28
N PHE A 655 -4.03 4.76 5.55
CA PHE A 655 -3.12 3.68 5.93
C PHE A 655 -3.84 2.39 6.33
N ARG A 656 -5.13 2.46 6.65
CA ARG A 656 -5.88 1.33 7.23
C ARG A 656 -7.11 0.92 6.45
N ARG A 657 -7.48 1.65 5.40
CA ARG A 657 -8.52 1.24 4.46
C ARG A 657 -7.90 0.73 3.16
N GLY A 658 -8.49 -0.29 2.56
CA GLY A 658 -8.01 -0.86 1.30
C GLY A 658 -8.80 -2.12 0.91
N THR A 659 -8.17 -3.02 0.16
CA THR A 659 -8.84 -4.24 -0.34
C THR A 659 -9.15 -5.25 0.76
N VAL A 660 -10.37 -5.78 0.71
CA VAL A 660 -10.87 -6.86 1.57
C VAL A 660 -11.18 -8.10 0.73
N GLU A 661 -10.62 -9.23 1.14
CA GLU A 661 -10.88 -10.56 0.58
C GLU A 661 -11.96 -11.28 1.41
N PHE A 662 -13.12 -11.59 0.82
CA PHE A 662 -14.17 -12.43 1.43
C PHE A 662 -14.36 -13.69 0.57
N VAL A 663 -13.62 -14.75 0.91
CA VAL A 663 -13.40 -15.90 0.02
C VAL A 663 -13.76 -17.22 0.68
N ASN A 664 -14.47 -18.11 0.00
CA ASN A 664 -14.77 -19.45 0.53
C ASN A 664 -15.49 -19.48 1.87
N ASN A 665 -16.34 -18.50 2.16
CA ASN A 665 -17.18 -18.53 3.35
C ASN A 665 -18.53 -19.20 3.06
N VAL A 666 -19.16 -19.74 4.10
CA VAL A 666 -20.54 -20.23 4.06
C VAL A 666 -21.39 -19.29 4.89
N VAL A 667 -22.37 -18.64 4.27
CA VAL A 667 -23.39 -17.83 4.93
C VAL A 667 -24.70 -18.62 4.90
N TYR A 668 -25.17 -19.05 6.06
CA TYR A 668 -26.36 -19.90 6.20
C TYR A 668 -27.46 -19.26 7.05
N ASN A 669 -28.71 -19.39 6.60
CA ASN A 669 -29.90 -19.05 7.37
C ASN A 669 -29.92 -17.61 7.91
N TRP A 670 -29.51 -16.62 7.10
CA TRP A 670 -29.58 -15.22 7.49
C TRP A 670 -31.02 -14.77 7.64
N GLY A 671 -31.37 -13.97 8.65
CA GLY A 671 -32.75 -13.50 8.84
C GLY A 671 -33.15 -12.43 7.83
N MET A 672 -32.63 -11.21 7.98
CA MET A 672 -32.88 -10.04 7.13
C MET A 672 -31.92 -9.96 5.94
N LYS A 673 -30.61 -9.91 6.19
CA LYS A 673 -29.58 -9.70 5.16
C LYS A 673 -28.44 -10.68 5.35
N ALA A 674 -27.92 -11.22 4.25
CA ALA A 674 -26.66 -11.95 4.26
C ALA A 674 -25.53 -10.94 4.45
N ILE A 675 -25.04 -10.31 3.37
CA ILE A 675 -23.98 -9.29 3.44
C ILE A 675 -24.44 -7.94 2.88
N TYR A 676 -23.85 -6.85 3.37
CA TYR A 676 -24.15 -5.48 2.91
C TYR A 676 -23.10 -4.45 3.38
N GLY A 677 -23.22 -3.18 2.98
CA GLY A 677 -22.31 -2.10 3.35
C GLY A 677 -21.11 -1.99 2.41
N GLY A 678 -20.00 -1.45 2.90
CA GLY A 678 -18.76 -1.31 2.12
C GLY A 678 -18.71 -0.04 1.28
N GLU A 679 -19.48 0.98 1.65
CA GLU A 679 -19.51 2.28 0.97
C GLU A 679 -18.09 2.79 0.73
N GLU A 680 -17.73 3.21 -0.49
CA GLU A 680 -16.37 3.68 -0.84
C GLU A 680 -15.21 2.69 -0.55
N GLY A 681 -15.44 1.37 -0.52
CA GLY A 681 -14.39 0.36 -0.33
C GLY A 681 -14.20 -0.59 -1.54
N TRP A 682 -13.28 -1.55 -1.42
CA TRP A 682 -12.98 -2.59 -2.43
C TRP A 682 -13.07 -4.00 -1.84
N PHE A 683 -13.94 -4.83 -2.41
CA PHE A 683 -14.26 -6.14 -1.85
C PHE A 683 -14.25 -7.23 -2.91
N ASN A 684 -13.42 -8.25 -2.70
CA ASN A 684 -13.44 -9.48 -3.49
C ASN A 684 -14.30 -10.52 -2.78
N VAL A 685 -15.51 -10.75 -3.29
CA VAL A 685 -16.48 -11.72 -2.76
C VAL A 685 -16.46 -12.93 -3.67
N ARG A 686 -15.69 -13.97 -3.30
CA ARG A 686 -15.41 -15.11 -4.21
C ARG A 686 -15.68 -16.47 -3.61
N GLU A 687 -16.26 -17.35 -4.42
CA GLU A 687 -16.48 -18.76 -4.09
C GLU A 687 -17.14 -18.93 -2.71
N ASN A 688 -18.11 -18.09 -2.36
CA ASN A 688 -18.87 -18.21 -1.13
C ASN A 688 -20.17 -18.97 -1.36
N LEU A 689 -20.67 -19.65 -0.34
CA LEU A 689 -21.97 -20.31 -0.36
C LEU A 689 -22.96 -19.51 0.47
N PHE A 690 -23.93 -18.88 -0.19
CA PHE A 690 -25.09 -18.26 0.42
C PHE A 690 -26.25 -19.25 0.42
N LYS A 691 -26.33 -20.06 1.47
CA LYS A 691 -27.38 -21.07 1.61
C LYS A 691 -28.54 -20.52 2.42
N ALA A 692 -29.68 -20.30 1.78
CA ALA A 692 -30.89 -19.93 2.49
C ALA A 692 -31.29 -21.05 3.46
N GLY A 693 -31.85 -20.69 4.60
CA GLY A 693 -32.38 -21.63 5.57
C GLY A 693 -33.80 -21.27 5.99
N PRO A 694 -34.41 -22.07 6.88
CA PRO A 694 -35.81 -21.89 7.28
C PRO A 694 -36.16 -20.47 7.78
N GLY A 695 -35.21 -19.75 8.39
CA GLY A 695 -35.35 -18.37 8.88
C GLY A 695 -35.08 -17.26 7.85
N THR A 696 -34.70 -17.61 6.63
CA THR A 696 -34.29 -16.63 5.62
C THR A 696 -35.45 -15.82 5.06
N LYS A 697 -35.48 -14.49 5.28
CA LYS A 697 -36.58 -13.62 4.81
C LYS A 697 -36.49 -13.27 3.33
N ASN A 698 -35.27 -13.16 2.79
CA ASN A 698 -35.07 -12.82 1.39
C ASN A 698 -34.62 -14.04 0.58
N LEU A 699 -35.52 -14.53 -0.29
CA LEU A 699 -35.34 -15.65 -1.20
C LEU A 699 -35.33 -15.24 -2.67
N ASP A 700 -35.06 -13.97 -2.94
CA ASP A 700 -35.06 -13.42 -4.29
C ASP A 700 -33.67 -13.43 -4.94
N GLY A 701 -32.65 -13.98 -4.28
CA GLY A 701 -31.28 -14.00 -4.78
C GLY A 701 -30.42 -12.84 -4.33
N ARG A 702 -30.94 -11.83 -3.60
CA ARG A 702 -30.10 -10.74 -3.07
C ARG A 702 -29.34 -11.15 -1.80
N TYR A 703 -28.19 -11.80 -1.97
CA TYR A 703 -27.29 -12.13 -0.86
C TYR A 703 -26.32 -10.99 -0.51
N VAL A 704 -26.10 -10.04 -1.42
CA VAL A 704 -25.43 -8.76 -1.15
C VAL A 704 -26.41 -7.61 -1.38
N GLU A 705 -26.53 -6.71 -0.41
CA GLU A 705 -27.20 -5.43 -0.61
C GLU A 705 -26.17 -4.33 -0.84
N ILE A 706 -26.05 -3.90 -2.10
CA ILE A 706 -25.20 -2.80 -2.54
C ILE A 706 -26.03 -1.51 -2.38
N SER A 707 -26.13 -1.01 -1.16
CA SER A 707 -26.90 0.19 -0.83
C SER A 707 -26.00 1.27 -0.25
N THR A 708 -26.30 2.53 -0.56
CA THR A 708 -25.71 3.71 0.07
C THR A 708 -26.52 4.14 1.30
N SER A 709 -25.94 5.00 2.14
CA SER A 709 -26.65 5.62 3.26
C SER A 709 -26.64 7.13 3.09
N GLU A 710 -27.81 7.75 2.92
CA GLU A 710 -27.94 9.22 2.84
C GLU A 710 -27.36 9.94 4.07
N SER A 711 -27.24 9.24 5.21
CA SER A 711 -26.69 9.80 6.46
C SER A 711 -25.17 9.72 6.60
N THR A 712 -24.46 8.89 5.82
CA THR A 712 -23.03 8.64 6.06
C THR A 712 -22.16 8.59 4.80
N SER A 713 -22.65 8.04 3.68
CA SER A 713 -21.97 8.11 2.37
C SER A 713 -22.96 7.82 1.23
N MET A 714 -22.91 8.65 0.19
CA MET A 714 -23.72 8.50 -1.02
C MET A 714 -23.04 7.66 -2.12
N ILE A 715 -21.85 7.10 -1.85
CA ILE A 715 -21.06 6.36 -2.84
C ILE A 715 -21.04 4.86 -2.48
N PRO A 716 -21.54 3.97 -3.35
CA PRO A 716 -21.53 2.53 -3.08
C PRO A 716 -20.10 1.97 -3.09
N GLY A 717 -19.92 0.79 -2.48
CA GLY A 717 -18.67 0.05 -2.57
C GLY A 717 -18.41 -0.57 -3.94
N ASN A 718 -17.15 -0.84 -4.23
CA ASN A 718 -16.72 -1.59 -5.41
C ASN A 718 -16.61 -3.08 -5.07
N PHE A 719 -17.27 -3.93 -5.84
CA PHE A 719 -17.34 -5.38 -5.59
C PHE A 719 -16.88 -6.19 -6.80
N TYR A 720 -16.14 -7.25 -6.55
CA TYR A 720 -15.88 -8.32 -7.51
C TYR A 720 -16.56 -9.60 -7.03
N PHE A 721 -17.45 -10.15 -7.84
CA PHE A 721 -18.18 -11.38 -7.56
C PHE A 721 -17.74 -12.51 -8.48
N ASP A 722 -17.27 -13.62 -7.92
CA ASP A 722 -16.90 -14.81 -8.70
C ASP A 722 -17.24 -16.09 -7.95
N GLY A 723 -17.71 -17.13 -8.65
CA GLY A 723 -17.95 -18.46 -8.08
C GLY A 723 -18.95 -18.57 -6.91
N ASN A 724 -19.64 -17.48 -6.52
CA ASN A 724 -20.57 -17.51 -5.40
C ASN A 724 -21.82 -18.32 -5.75
N LEU A 725 -22.23 -19.20 -4.84
CA LEU A 725 -23.44 -20.01 -5.00
C LEU A 725 -24.54 -19.51 -4.10
N TYR A 726 -25.72 -19.29 -4.68
CA TYR A 726 -26.95 -19.05 -3.95
C TYR A 726 -27.77 -20.34 -3.92
N ASP A 727 -27.87 -20.97 -2.76
CA ASP A 727 -28.53 -22.26 -2.57
C ASP A 727 -29.84 -22.07 -1.79
N VAL A 728 -30.96 -22.35 -2.45
CA VAL A 728 -32.30 -22.30 -1.84
C VAL A 728 -32.90 -23.68 -1.60
N SER A 729 -32.14 -24.76 -1.79
CA SER A 729 -32.61 -26.15 -1.67
C SER A 729 -33.27 -26.45 -0.33
N ALA A 730 -32.82 -25.80 0.74
CA ALA A 730 -33.36 -25.95 2.09
C ALA A 730 -34.76 -25.31 2.28
N VAL A 731 -35.22 -24.50 1.32
CA VAL A 731 -36.45 -23.69 1.40
C VAL A 731 -37.22 -23.69 0.07
N GLU A 732 -37.06 -24.72 -0.77
CA GLU A 732 -37.77 -24.85 -2.06
C GLU A 732 -39.31 -24.79 -1.89
N ASP A 733 -39.82 -25.41 -0.84
CA ASP A 733 -41.25 -25.39 -0.49
C ASP A 733 -41.70 -24.09 0.19
N GLY A 734 -40.74 -23.26 0.56
CA GLY A 734 -40.90 -21.97 1.21
C GLY A 734 -40.19 -21.86 2.56
N ASN A 735 -39.89 -20.62 2.96
CA ASN A 735 -39.40 -20.33 4.31
C ASN A 735 -40.52 -20.35 5.36
N TYR A 736 -40.18 -20.04 6.61
CA TYR A 736 -41.14 -19.90 7.72
C TYR A 736 -42.24 -18.84 7.51
N LEU A 737 -42.07 -17.91 6.55
CA LEU A 737 -43.09 -16.93 6.15
C LEU A 737 -43.97 -17.42 4.99
N GLY A 738 -43.81 -18.68 4.56
CA GLY A 738 -44.48 -19.25 3.38
C GLY A 738 -44.00 -18.65 2.04
N LYS A 739 -42.92 -17.86 2.03
CA LYS A 739 -42.36 -17.31 0.79
C LYS A 739 -41.56 -18.39 0.09
N LYS A 740 -41.90 -18.65 -1.17
CA LYS A 740 -41.12 -19.54 -2.03
C LYS A 740 -40.00 -18.78 -2.74
N PRO A 741 -38.90 -19.45 -3.13
CA PRO A 741 -37.88 -18.87 -3.98
C PRO A 741 -38.49 -18.35 -5.29
N ASP A 742 -38.11 -17.15 -5.69
CA ASP A 742 -38.52 -16.58 -6.96
C ASP A 742 -37.38 -16.79 -7.96
N GLU A 743 -37.43 -17.90 -8.71
CA GLU A 743 -36.37 -18.26 -9.67
C GLU A 743 -36.08 -17.15 -10.67
N LYS A 744 -37.08 -16.37 -11.06
CA LYS A 744 -36.91 -15.23 -11.98
C LYS A 744 -36.12 -14.11 -11.31
N LYS A 745 -36.44 -13.77 -10.05
CA LYS A 745 -35.66 -12.77 -9.31
C LYS A 745 -34.27 -13.27 -8.95
N ILE A 746 -34.12 -14.55 -8.62
CA ILE A 746 -32.80 -15.14 -8.35
C ILE A 746 -31.93 -15.03 -9.59
N ALA A 747 -32.45 -15.46 -10.75
CA ALA A 747 -31.75 -15.31 -12.03
C ALA A 747 -31.46 -13.83 -12.34
N LYS A 748 -32.42 -12.93 -12.08
CA LYS A 748 -32.23 -11.47 -12.26
C LYS A 748 -31.14 -10.91 -11.35
N ASN A 749 -31.12 -11.24 -10.07
CA ASN A 749 -30.13 -10.72 -9.13
C ASN A 749 -28.75 -11.34 -9.37
N ALA A 750 -28.69 -12.61 -9.75
CA ALA A 750 -27.46 -13.21 -10.24
C ALA A 750 -26.94 -12.46 -11.47
N ALA A 751 -27.82 -12.09 -12.41
CA ALA A 751 -27.46 -11.23 -13.54
C ALA A 751 -27.01 -9.83 -13.09
N ILE A 752 -27.66 -9.22 -12.10
CA ILE A 752 -27.25 -7.92 -11.54
C ILE A 752 -25.85 -8.03 -10.93
N TYR A 753 -25.56 -9.07 -10.15
CA TYR A 753 -24.21 -9.26 -9.59
C TYR A 753 -23.17 -9.44 -10.67
N ALA A 754 -23.49 -10.18 -11.74
CA ALA A 754 -22.60 -10.29 -12.89
C ALA A 754 -22.42 -8.94 -13.62
N GLU A 755 -23.48 -8.12 -13.70
CA GLU A 755 -23.48 -6.80 -14.37
C GLU A 755 -22.73 -5.73 -13.57
N VAL A 756 -22.86 -5.71 -12.24
CA VAL A 756 -22.23 -4.72 -11.35
C VAL A 756 -20.89 -5.17 -10.79
N SER A 757 -20.50 -6.44 -11.00
CA SER A 757 -19.18 -6.92 -10.63
C SER A 757 -18.12 -6.19 -11.43
N ALA A 758 -17.01 -5.86 -10.78
CA ALA A 758 -15.77 -5.55 -11.48
C ALA A 758 -15.39 -6.72 -12.42
N ALA A 759 -14.66 -6.41 -13.48
CA ALA A 759 -14.26 -7.41 -14.47
C ALA A 759 -13.19 -8.39 -13.94
N GLU A 760 -12.33 -7.95 -13.02
CA GLU A 760 -11.29 -8.76 -12.36
C GLU A 760 -11.26 -8.47 -10.85
N PRO A 761 -10.73 -9.39 -10.03
CA PRO A 761 -10.59 -9.17 -8.60
C PRO A 761 -9.67 -7.98 -8.33
N PHE A 762 -10.03 -7.19 -7.33
CA PHE A 762 -9.19 -6.11 -6.80
C PHE A 762 -7.88 -6.68 -6.26
N LEU A 763 -6.79 -5.93 -6.37
CA LEU A 763 -5.49 -6.40 -5.91
C LEU A 763 -5.49 -6.55 -4.38
N ALA A 764 -5.14 -7.74 -3.91
CA ALA A 764 -4.84 -8.00 -2.52
C ALA A 764 -3.37 -8.45 -2.41
N ARG A 765 -2.66 -7.97 -1.39
CA ARG A 765 -1.21 -8.20 -1.21
C ARG A 765 -0.87 -9.66 -0.93
N CYS A 766 -1.74 -10.36 -0.20
CA CYS A 766 -1.58 -11.78 0.12
C CYS A 766 -2.89 -12.52 -0.18
N PRO A 767 -3.27 -12.64 -1.46
CA PRO A 767 -4.58 -13.16 -1.82
C PRO A 767 -4.65 -14.65 -1.51
N VAL A 768 -5.78 -15.07 -0.92
CA VAL A 768 -6.07 -16.50 -0.78
C VAL A 768 -6.50 -17.02 -2.13
N LYS A 769 -5.93 -18.14 -2.58
CA LYS A 769 -6.39 -18.79 -3.80
C LYS A 769 -7.75 -19.44 -3.54
N PRO A 770 -8.84 -19.01 -4.20
CA PRO A 770 -10.15 -19.60 -3.97
C PRO A 770 -10.17 -21.07 -4.41
N GLY A 771 -10.70 -21.95 -3.56
CA GLY A 771 -11.13 -23.28 -3.95
C GLY A 771 -12.57 -23.25 -4.44
N SER A 772 -12.99 -24.24 -5.23
CA SER A 772 -14.40 -24.36 -5.59
C SER A 772 -15.24 -24.55 -4.34
N ILE A 773 -16.24 -23.70 -4.11
CA ILE A 773 -17.03 -23.73 -2.89
C ILE A 773 -17.76 -25.06 -2.69
N VAL A 774 -18.14 -25.74 -3.77
CA VAL A 774 -18.75 -27.08 -3.72
C VAL A 774 -17.80 -28.11 -3.06
N LYS A 775 -16.49 -27.94 -3.22
CA LYS A 775 -15.46 -28.77 -2.59
C LYS A 775 -15.11 -28.25 -1.20
N GLU A 776 -14.88 -26.95 -1.07
CA GLU A 776 -14.47 -26.31 0.19
C GLU A 776 -15.55 -26.38 1.26
N TYR A 777 -16.83 -26.37 0.89
CA TYR A 777 -17.96 -26.54 1.80
C TYR A 777 -17.80 -27.73 2.76
N ARG A 778 -17.34 -28.89 2.25
CA ARG A 778 -17.13 -30.08 3.09
C ARG A 778 -15.98 -29.87 4.08
N LYS A 779 -14.93 -29.14 3.68
CA LYS A 779 -13.81 -28.80 4.57
C LYS A 779 -14.26 -27.81 5.63
N ILE A 780 -14.97 -26.75 5.26
CA ILE A 780 -15.51 -25.75 6.19
C ILE A 780 -16.39 -26.42 7.24
N LEU A 781 -17.35 -27.27 6.82
CA LEU A 781 -18.16 -28.04 7.76
C LEU A 781 -17.36 -28.96 8.67
N LYS A 782 -16.17 -29.41 8.26
CA LYS A 782 -15.32 -30.30 9.05
C LYS A 782 -14.36 -29.55 9.98
N GLU A 783 -13.81 -28.45 9.50
CA GLU A 783 -12.62 -27.81 10.07
C GLU A 783 -12.93 -26.46 10.71
N ALA A 784 -14.02 -25.78 10.35
CA ALA A 784 -14.33 -24.47 10.94
C ALA A 784 -14.69 -24.53 12.43
N GLY A 785 -14.41 -23.43 13.14
CA GLY A 785 -14.62 -23.27 14.58
C GLY A 785 -13.55 -23.97 15.39
N ALA A 786 -13.78 -24.12 16.70
CA ALA A 786 -12.92 -24.86 17.63
C ALA A 786 -12.94 -26.38 17.33
N SER A 787 -12.49 -26.75 16.13
CA SER A 787 -12.82 -28.01 15.48
C SER A 787 -12.08 -29.23 16.04
N LEU A 788 -11.00 -29.01 16.79
CA LEU A 788 -10.35 -30.05 17.59
C LEU A 788 -11.31 -30.62 18.65
N HIS A 789 -12.14 -29.75 19.23
CA HIS A 789 -13.06 -30.08 20.32
C HIS A 789 -14.39 -29.32 20.18
N ARG A 790 -15.21 -29.68 19.17
CA ARG A 790 -16.53 -29.04 19.00
C ARG A 790 -17.48 -29.39 20.13
N ASP A 791 -18.09 -28.37 20.72
CA ASP A 791 -19.19 -28.53 21.66
C ASP A 791 -20.50 -28.97 20.95
N SER A 792 -21.57 -29.17 21.73
CA SER A 792 -22.89 -29.53 21.18
C SER A 792 -23.47 -28.45 20.26
N VAL A 793 -23.13 -27.18 20.51
CA VAL A 793 -23.58 -26.02 19.73
C VAL A 793 -22.96 -26.07 18.34
N ASP A 794 -21.64 -26.12 18.21
CA ASP A 794 -20.93 -26.18 16.93
C ASP A 794 -21.30 -27.44 16.13
N LYS A 795 -21.41 -28.59 16.81
CA LYS A 795 -21.87 -29.85 16.18
C LYS A 795 -23.26 -29.70 15.58
N ARG A 796 -24.17 -29.04 16.29
CA ARG A 796 -25.53 -28.75 15.80
C ARG A 796 -25.50 -27.77 14.64
N ILE A 797 -24.79 -26.64 14.75
CA ILE A 797 -24.71 -25.63 13.68
C ILE A 797 -24.19 -26.26 12.38
N VAL A 798 -23.11 -27.04 12.46
CA VAL A 798 -22.56 -27.77 11.30
C VAL A 798 -23.56 -28.77 10.71
N ARG A 799 -24.30 -29.48 11.57
CA ARG A 799 -25.35 -30.41 11.15
C ARG A 799 -26.47 -29.66 10.43
N GLU A 800 -26.95 -28.57 11.01
CA GLU A 800 -28.04 -27.73 10.49
C GLU A 800 -27.71 -27.12 9.13
N VAL A 801 -26.51 -26.56 8.99
CA VAL A 801 -26.02 -26.06 7.70
C VAL A 801 -25.98 -27.19 6.68
N ARG A 802 -25.50 -28.38 7.08
CA ARG A 802 -25.46 -29.57 6.21
C ARG A 802 -26.84 -29.98 5.73
N THR A 803 -27.80 -30.12 6.65
CA THR A 803 -29.14 -30.62 6.38
C THR A 803 -30.11 -29.56 5.89
N GLY A 804 -29.74 -28.27 5.94
CA GLY A 804 -30.64 -27.18 5.58
C GLY A 804 -31.77 -26.97 6.61
N THR A 805 -31.55 -27.31 7.87
CA THR A 805 -32.58 -27.26 8.92
C THR A 805 -32.23 -26.25 10.01
N ALA A 806 -33.20 -25.86 10.83
CA ALA A 806 -32.96 -25.18 12.10
C ALA A 806 -33.70 -25.95 13.20
N THR A 807 -33.00 -26.35 14.27
CA THR A 807 -33.60 -27.14 15.37
C THR A 807 -34.43 -26.26 16.31
N PHE A 808 -33.97 -25.02 16.54
CA PHE A 808 -34.59 -24.09 17.48
C PHE A 808 -35.05 -22.83 16.78
N SER A 809 -35.96 -22.09 17.41
CA SER A 809 -36.45 -20.80 16.95
C SER A 809 -36.37 -19.79 18.09
N GLY A 810 -36.21 -18.51 17.77
CA GLY A 810 -36.25 -17.45 18.77
C GLY A 810 -37.55 -17.48 19.58
N SER A 811 -37.45 -17.45 20.90
CA SER A 811 -38.64 -17.52 21.79
C SER A 811 -39.56 -16.31 21.69
N VAL A 812 -39.05 -15.16 21.22
CA VAL A 812 -39.82 -13.92 21.06
C VAL A 812 -40.23 -13.74 19.60
N THR A 813 -39.27 -13.91 18.69
CA THR A 813 -39.45 -13.61 17.27
C THR A 813 -40.00 -14.77 16.48
N GLY A 814 -39.88 -16.00 16.99
CA GLY A 814 -40.33 -17.23 16.34
C GLY A 814 -39.52 -17.60 15.09
N ILE A 815 -38.43 -16.89 14.79
CA ILE A 815 -37.66 -17.07 13.56
C ILE A 815 -36.80 -18.34 13.70
N PRO A 816 -36.96 -19.34 12.81
CA PRO A 816 -36.17 -20.56 12.88
C PRO A 816 -34.68 -20.31 12.72
N GLY A 817 -33.92 -20.78 13.70
CA GLY A 817 -32.47 -20.69 13.77
C GLY A 817 -31.95 -19.28 14.04
N ILE A 818 -32.80 -18.30 14.37
CA ILE A 818 -32.38 -16.99 14.85
C ILE A 818 -32.90 -16.88 16.29
N ILE A 819 -32.04 -17.18 17.26
CA ILE A 819 -32.42 -17.24 18.67
C ILE A 819 -32.51 -15.84 19.29
N ASP A 820 -33.34 -15.69 20.32
CA ASP A 820 -33.48 -14.43 21.08
C ASP A 820 -32.73 -14.50 22.42
N SER A 821 -32.49 -15.70 22.92
CA SER A 821 -31.66 -15.98 24.10
C SER A 821 -30.93 -17.31 23.94
N GLU A 822 -29.79 -17.44 24.59
CA GLU A 822 -29.08 -18.70 24.79
C GLU A 822 -29.99 -19.79 25.41
N ASN A 823 -31.02 -19.40 26.18
CA ASN A 823 -32.00 -20.32 26.77
C ASN A 823 -32.94 -20.98 25.74
N ASP A 824 -33.01 -20.46 24.51
CA ASP A 824 -33.80 -21.08 23.44
C ASP A 824 -33.25 -22.47 23.06
N ILE A 825 -31.97 -22.71 23.35
CA ILE A 825 -31.24 -23.93 23.01
C ILE A 825 -31.13 -24.90 24.20
N MET A 826 -31.23 -24.38 25.43
CA MET A 826 -31.03 -25.14 26.67
C MET A 826 -32.30 -25.87 27.17
N LYS A 827 -33.28 -26.10 26.29
CA LYS A 827 -34.57 -26.75 26.61
C LYS A 827 -34.55 -28.26 26.44
#